data_AF-A0A3D0YJN5-F1
#
_entry.id   AF-A0A3D0YJN5-F1
#
_cell.length_a   1.000
_cell.length_b   1.000
_cell.length_c   1.000
_cell.angle_alpha   90.00
_cell.angle_beta   90.00
_cell.angle_gamma   90.00
#
_symmetry.space_group_name_H-M   'P 1'
#
loop_
_entity.id
_entity.type
_entity.pdbx_description
1 polymer ?
#
loop_
_entity_poly.entity_id
_entity_poly.type
_entity_poly.pdbx_seq_one_letter_code
_entity_poly.pdbx_strand_id
1 'polypeptide(L)'
;MNKLTITTRVISALLLAGCLSLQAAEPDGRAVKPDTRDESAFEDLAQVKETNPGQEYRIGVSGVCGVLKTDHILVTHIIPGSPADGKVQRGDLVRGLQHRGLGKDIRAMVYKRIYRLGRDWDWHLVITVERPSMRDGKGNTLSVHLRMPPTPGGLYHYGPTGFFAKSYPDKLVIDIVEKGSPADGKLQIGDEILEVGGKPVAGHDFELFAKAIDQAESKQGGGILKLKIKRPEEEDAPGKILNVTLQLKVLGSYSPSAPINCPKTNAIITQTADYLVETGNIGILRSGLLGLLATGEKKYIDHVGKVLRASKFASPDIDASLGRTSYVCWYYAYQALILTEYYLLTGDEYFLPAIKQHAITIAKGQDSAGLWNHNLADPAKNFGQLHGRLNGYGAINQTSVTLWTALILAEKCGIKHPEVRAAVEKTHKFYSNWIGKGALPYGCHAPYEQHHTNNGTSGSIAIAFALIGNMEGARFYSRASATASDEILTGHTGPWWNILWSGLGANVTGPEVTTAYNKQIHWLRTITRAWDGRFVGMLAWGVNPKQGKLCDTATYLMNYSAGRRAIHITGKGMDKSLWLTGKAASDSPVAGVIGESQHDAESLLTHLGSPFPRMRLRAAQHLAILDADVTDQVMKLLAEGNQNQRIGAIHAIANLKITSAAKALVDIVKDEKDNLWVRQLAAQKLAYMEEAKPYGPELLKVLVADKPYDTFADLDRDLGVALVKILGPDPYALKLDKDLFSQCVNKLLDHKNMVARGAGMALIKNIPMEDLPRMVDKIVYIIEDKDRSYIAYAPNGRKEGLDILNRHNVKEVIDLTVNTIKERTGRAGPRVRSRVKLLKTFGAEAKYVIPQLRELLGKQADEIIEIIEASETPRKMISVEEVKKAAAKK
;
A
#
# COMPACT_ATOMS: atom_id res chain seq x y z
N MET A 1 -14.06 40.60 -67.59
CA MET A 1 -14.93 41.66 -67.05
C MET A 1 -14.51 41.91 -65.61
N ASN A 2 -13.97 43.11 -65.37
CA ASN A 2 -13.89 43.92 -64.13
C ASN A 2 -13.91 43.22 -62.76
N LYS A 3 -13.07 43.55 -61.77
CA LYS A 3 -11.96 44.50 -61.58
C LYS A 3 -11.46 44.23 -60.14
N LEU A 4 -10.13 44.20 -59.95
CA LEU A 4 -9.33 44.85 -58.87
C LEU A 4 -9.73 44.66 -57.37
N THR A 5 -8.85 44.42 -56.38
CA THR A 5 -7.38 44.62 -56.29
C THR A 5 -6.77 43.85 -55.11
N ILE A 6 -5.53 43.41 -55.33
CA ILE A 6 -4.48 42.94 -54.40
C ILE A 6 -4.01 44.13 -53.51
N THR A 7 -3.45 44.03 -52.29
CA THR A 7 -2.00 43.85 -52.00
C THR A 7 -1.70 43.83 -50.48
N THR A 8 -1.16 42.70 -50.00
CA THR A 8 0.11 42.46 -49.25
C THR A 8 0.65 43.43 -48.18
N ARG A 9 0.94 42.85 -46.98
CA ARG A 9 2.03 43.13 -45.98
C ARG A 9 1.88 44.41 -45.11
N VAL A 10 2.13 44.48 -43.79
CA VAL A 10 3.10 43.84 -42.85
C VAL A 10 2.60 44.01 -41.38
N ILE A 11 3.13 43.19 -40.44
CA ILE A 11 3.40 43.43 -38.99
C ILE A 11 2.44 42.79 -37.95
N SER A 12 2.90 41.64 -37.45
CA SER A 12 3.14 41.25 -36.04
C SER A 12 2.05 41.36 -34.96
N ALA A 13 2.05 40.30 -34.14
CA ALA A 13 1.52 40.16 -32.78
C ALA A 13 0.01 39.89 -32.65
N LEU A 14 -0.34 38.60 -32.52
CA LEU A 14 -1.05 38.03 -31.35
C LEU A 14 -1.41 36.57 -31.66
N LEU A 15 -0.39 35.71 -31.59
CA LEU A 15 -0.50 34.27 -31.43
C LEU A 15 -0.10 33.98 -29.97
N LEU A 16 -1.02 34.19 -29.02
CA LEU A 16 -0.90 33.80 -27.62
C LEU A 16 -2.22 34.12 -26.88
N ALA A 17 -3.11 33.14 -26.81
CA ALA A 17 -4.10 32.94 -25.73
C ALA A 17 -5.22 32.00 -26.22
N GLY A 18 -4.99 30.70 -26.10
CA GLY A 18 -5.98 29.65 -26.39
C GLY A 18 -5.92 28.55 -25.33
N CYS A 19 -5.84 28.93 -24.06
CA CYS A 19 -6.05 28.06 -22.91
C CYS A 19 -7.06 28.78 -22.02
N LEU A 20 -8.35 28.49 -22.22
CA LEU A 20 -9.40 28.92 -21.32
C LEU A 20 -9.93 27.68 -20.60
N SER A 21 -9.55 27.59 -19.32
CA SER A 21 -10.17 26.79 -18.28
C SER A 21 -11.70 26.95 -18.31
N LEU A 22 -12.44 25.85 -18.28
CA LEU A 22 -13.87 25.86 -17.95
C LEU A 22 -14.04 26.39 -16.51
N GLN A 23 -14.39 27.67 -16.37
CA GLN A 23 -14.86 28.25 -15.11
C GLN A 23 -16.36 27.96 -14.96
N ALA A 24 -16.77 27.48 -13.80
CA ALA A 24 -18.18 27.37 -13.43
C ALA A 24 -18.81 28.79 -13.41
N ALA A 25 -19.96 28.96 -14.05
CA ALA A 25 -20.76 30.17 -13.95
C ALA A 25 -21.57 30.18 -12.65
N GLU A 26 -21.80 31.36 -12.07
CA GLU A 26 -22.86 31.52 -11.06
C GLU A 26 -24.25 31.30 -11.69
N PRO A 27 -25.31 31.01 -10.91
CA PRO A 27 -26.66 30.77 -11.44
C PRO A 27 -27.23 31.92 -12.30
N ASP A 28 -26.57 33.08 -12.31
CA ASP A 28 -26.93 34.29 -13.06
C ASP A 28 -26.07 34.55 -14.32
N GLY A 29 -25.15 33.64 -14.68
CA GLY A 29 -24.39 33.70 -15.93
C GLY A 29 -23.18 34.65 -15.94
N ARG A 30 -22.70 35.14 -14.78
CA ARG A 30 -21.47 35.95 -14.71
C ARG A 30 -20.20 35.09 -14.61
N ALA A 31 -19.15 35.51 -15.32
CA ALA A 31 -17.83 34.91 -15.22
C ALA A 31 -17.24 35.13 -13.81
N VAL A 32 -16.86 34.03 -13.16
CA VAL A 32 -16.22 34.06 -11.83
C VAL A 32 -14.85 34.72 -11.97
N LYS A 33 -14.64 35.86 -11.29
CA LYS A 33 -13.31 36.48 -11.19
C LYS A 33 -12.31 35.45 -10.65
N PRO A 34 -11.09 35.34 -11.20
CA PRO A 34 -10.07 34.45 -10.65
C PRO A 34 -9.79 34.86 -9.20
N ASP A 35 -10.03 33.95 -8.27
CA ASP A 35 -9.70 34.12 -6.86
C ASP A 35 -8.20 33.82 -6.68
N THR A 36 -7.40 34.86 -6.42
CA THR A 36 -5.92 34.78 -6.34
C THR A 36 -5.40 34.70 -4.91
N ARG A 37 -6.27 34.43 -3.93
CA ARG A 37 -5.88 34.29 -2.51
C ARG A 37 -4.89 33.13 -2.35
N ASP A 38 -3.83 33.35 -1.59
CA ASP A 38 -2.82 32.33 -1.26
C ASP A 38 -3.12 31.66 0.10
N GLU A 39 -2.22 30.78 0.57
CA GLU A 39 -2.44 30.05 1.82
C GLU A 39 -2.56 30.93 3.06
N SER A 40 -2.01 32.15 3.05
CA SER A 40 -2.01 33.05 4.21
C SER A 40 -3.39 33.68 4.46
N ALA A 41 -4.27 33.66 3.45
CA ALA A 41 -5.62 34.19 3.52
C ALA A 41 -6.60 33.30 4.31
N PHE A 42 -6.18 32.09 4.72
CA PHE A 42 -7.05 31.10 5.37
C PHE A 42 -6.44 30.55 6.66
N GLU A 43 -7.23 30.53 7.73
CA GLU A 43 -6.87 29.82 8.95
C GLU A 43 -6.86 28.30 8.73
N ASP A 44 -5.89 27.61 9.31
CA ASP A 44 -5.84 26.15 9.25
C ASP A 44 -6.79 25.54 10.28
N LEU A 45 -7.77 24.79 9.76
CA LEU A 45 -8.78 24.10 10.56
C LEU A 45 -8.19 23.23 11.67
N ALA A 46 -7.01 22.63 11.46
CA ALA A 46 -6.38 21.79 12.48
C ALA A 46 -5.76 22.57 13.64
N GLN A 47 -5.39 23.84 13.43
CA GLN A 47 -4.59 24.64 14.36
C GLN A 47 -5.43 25.61 15.20
N VAL A 48 -6.64 25.93 14.77
CA VAL A 48 -7.57 26.75 15.56
C VAL A 48 -8.00 26.05 16.84
N LYS A 49 -8.26 26.82 17.91
CA LYS A 49 -8.71 26.30 19.20
C LYS A 49 -10.19 25.89 19.16
N GLU A 50 -11.01 26.71 18.52
CA GLU A 50 -12.45 26.54 18.34
C GLU A 50 -12.80 26.70 16.88
N THR A 51 -13.88 26.04 16.44
CA THR A 51 -14.33 26.07 15.05
C THR A 51 -15.71 26.68 14.93
N ASN A 52 -15.89 27.54 13.94
CA ASN A 52 -17.17 28.21 13.66
C ASN A 52 -17.81 27.61 12.40
N PRO A 53 -18.98 26.95 12.51
CA PRO A 53 -19.76 26.57 11.34
C PRO A 53 -20.10 27.81 10.51
N GLY A 54 -19.82 27.77 9.21
CA GLY A 54 -19.99 28.91 8.30
C GLY A 54 -18.71 29.71 8.01
N GLN A 55 -17.63 29.52 8.76
CA GLN A 55 -16.33 30.11 8.47
C GLN A 55 -15.55 29.28 7.43
N GLU A 56 -14.76 29.97 6.60
CA GLU A 56 -13.87 29.36 5.60
C GLU A 56 -12.53 29.00 6.26
N TYR A 57 -12.09 27.75 6.08
CA TYR A 57 -10.80 27.27 6.58
C TYR A 57 -10.03 26.55 5.49
N ARG A 58 -8.70 26.52 5.60
CA ARG A 58 -7.87 25.59 4.83
C ARG A 58 -7.71 24.26 5.55
N ILE A 59 -7.63 23.19 4.77
CA ILE A 59 -7.49 21.81 5.22
C ILE A 59 -5.98 21.45 5.26
N GLY A 60 -5.27 22.03 6.23
CA GLY A 60 -3.82 21.93 6.34
C GLY A 60 -3.08 22.23 5.03
N VAL A 61 -2.06 21.42 4.72
CA VAL A 61 -1.24 21.57 3.50
C VAL A 61 -1.86 20.96 2.24
N SER A 62 -3.13 20.53 2.27
CA SER A 62 -3.75 19.90 1.10
C SER A 62 -4.04 20.91 -0.02
N GLY A 63 -4.16 22.18 0.33
CA GLY A 63 -4.57 23.26 -0.57
C GLY A 63 -6.08 23.43 -0.76
N VAL A 64 -6.90 22.63 -0.06
CA VAL A 64 -8.35 22.78 -0.09
C VAL A 64 -8.77 23.83 0.91
N CYS A 65 -9.50 24.85 0.45
CA CYS A 65 -10.12 25.87 1.29
C CYS A 65 -11.64 25.80 1.15
N GLY A 66 -12.35 25.82 2.27
CA GLY A 66 -13.78 25.60 2.25
C GLY A 66 -14.52 26.05 3.51
N VAL A 67 -15.81 26.33 3.33
CA VAL A 67 -16.72 26.67 4.42
C VAL A 67 -17.05 25.43 5.22
N LEU A 68 -16.76 25.47 6.52
CA LEU A 68 -17.09 24.39 7.45
C LEU A 68 -18.60 24.29 7.64
N LYS A 69 -19.17 23.11 7.37
CA LYS A 69 -20.57 22.75 7.66
C LYS A 69 -20.61 21.65 8.72
N THR A 70 -21.82 21.29 9.16
CA THR A 70 -22.01 20.32 10.25
C THR A 70 -21.46 18.92 9.94
N ASP A 71 -21.50 18.51 8.67
CA ASP A 71 -21.17 17.15 8.21
C ASP A 71 -20.21 17.13 7.01
N HIS A 72 -19.77 18.29 6.52
CA HIS A 72 -18.88 18.43 5.37
C HIS A 72 -18.12 19.76 5.36
N ILE A 73 -17.17 19.89 4.43
CA ILE A 73 -16.54 21.16 4.07
C ILE A 73 -16.91 21.49 2.63
N LEU A 74 -17.61 22.61 2.42
CA LEU A 74 -17.96 23.10 1.08
C LEU A 74 -16.75 23.83 0.50
N VAL A 75 -16.14 23.27 -0.54
CA VAL A 75 -14.96 23.83 -1.18
C VAL A 75 -15.32 25.14 -1.86
N THR A 76 -14.64 26.21 -1.46
CA THR A 76 -14.83 27.56 -1.99
C THR A 76 -13.61 28.04 -2.77
N HIS A 77 -12.42 27.53 -2.44
CA HIS A 77 -11.17 27.88 -3.10
C HIS A 77 -10.17 26.71 -3.08
N ILE A 78 -9.33 26.61 -4.11
CA ILE A 78 -8.21 25.66 -4.17
C ILE A 78 -6.94 26.46 -4.44
N ILE A 79 -5.95 26.30 -3.55
CA ILE A 79 -4.67 27.00 -3.66
C ILE A 79 -3.93 26.50 -4.92
N PRO A 80 -3.53 27.38 -5.86
CA PRO A 80 -2.78 26.99 -7.06
C PRO A 80 -1.47 26.28 -6.72
N GLY A 81 -1.13 25.23 -7.48
CA GLY A 81 0.08 24.42 -7.28
C GLY A 81 0.06 23.50 -6.05
N SER A 82 -1.03 23.50 -5.29
CA SER A 82 -1.20 22.65 -4.11
C SER A 82 -1.50 21.18 -4.48
N PRO A 83 -1.42 20.24 -3.52
CA PRO A 83 -1.76 18.84 -3.78
C PRO A 83 -3.15 18.60 -4.38
N ALA A 84 -4.13 19.45 -4.02
CA ALA A 84 -5.52 19.41 -4.47
C ALA A 84 -5.79 20.10 -5.80
N ASP A 85 -4.84 20.90 -6.29
CA ASP A 85 -4.99 21.63 -7.56
C ASP A 85 -5.23 20.67 -8.74
N GLY A 86 -6.19 21.03 -9.60
CA GLY A 86 -6.68 20.21 -10.71
C GLY A 86 -7.43 18.92 -10.32
N LYS A 87 -7.60 18.62 -9.03
CA LYS A 87 -8.22 17.35 -8.56
C LYS A 87 -9.50 17.56 -7.74
N VAL A 88 -9.57 18.67 -7.02
CA VAL A 88 -10.74 19.15 -6.30
C VAL A 88 -11.14 20.48 -6.93
N GLN A 89 -12.42 20.82 -6.93
CA GLN A 89 -12.92 22.07 -7.52
C GLN A 89 -13.85 22.82 -6.57
N ARG A 90 -14.03 24.11 -6.83
CA ARG A 90 -15.04 24.92 -6.11
C ARG A 90 -16.44 24.30 -6.28
N GLY A 91 -17.19 24.25 -5.18
CA GLY A 91 -18.52 23.61 -5.11
C GLY A 91 -18.51 22.14 -4.67
N ASP A 92 -17.33 21.49 -4.65
CA ASP A 92 -17.19 20.14 -4.09
C ASP A 92 -17.53 20.10 -2.60
N LEU A 93 -18.14 18.99 -2.15
CA LEU A 93 -18.41 18.74 -0.73
C LEU A 93 -17.41 17.70 -0.21
N VAL A 94 -16.45 18.11 0.61
CA VAL A 94 -15.56 17.15 1.27
C VAL A 94 -16.34 16.44 2.37
N ARG A 95 -16.62 15.15 2.17
CA ARG A 95 -17.41 14.28 3.07
C ARG A 95 -16.55 13.37 3.93
N GLY A 96 -15.29 13.16 3.56
CA GLY A 96 -14.42 12.23 4.26
C GLY A 96 -12.94 12.43 3.98
N LEU A 97 -12.13 11.89 4.89
CA LEU A 97 -10.67 11.85 4.80
C LEU A 97 -10.19 10.44 5.17
N GLN A 98 -9.26 9.90 4.40
CA GLN A 98 -8.65 8.58 4.60
C GLN A 98 -9.68 7.46 4.79
N HIS A 99 -10.62 7.36 3.84
CA HIS A 99 -11.69 6.35 3.82
C HIS A 99 -12.62 6.40 5.05
N ARG A 100 -12.68 7.53 5.74
CA ARG A 100 -13.63 7.76 6.85
C ARG A 100 -14.42 9.03 6.60
N GLY A 101 -15.71 8.98 6.88
CA GLY A 101 -16.52 10.20 6.97
C GLY A 101 -15.96 11.15 8.01
N LEU A 102 -16.14 12.46 7.81
CA LEU A 102 -15.61 13.48 8.71
C LEU A 102 -16.17 13.36 10.15
N GLY A 103 -17.35 12.78 10.30
CA GLY A 103 -17.99 12.60 11.60
C GLY A 103 -18.46 13.93 12.20
N LYS A 104 -18.71 13.95 13.50
CA LYS A 104 -19.22 15.14 14.20
C LYS A 104 -18.14 16.17 14.58
N ASP A 105 -16.88 15.74 14.67
CA ASP A 105 -15.74 16.60 15.00
C ASP A 105 -14.76 16.65 13.82
N ILE A 106 -15.10 17.49 12.86
CA ILE A 106 -14.37 17.65 11.59
C ILE A 106 -12.94 18.15 11.87
N ARG A 107 -12.77 19.05 12.84
CA ARG A 107 -11.47 19.59 13.27
C ARG A 107 -10.53 18.49 13.74
N ALA A 108 -10.97 17.67 14.69
CA ALA A 108 -10.17 16.57 15.19
C ALA A 108 -9.89 15.55 14.09
N MET A 109 -10.80 15.37 13.14
CA MET A 109 -10.57 14.48 12.02
C MET A 109 -9.52 15.01 11.04
N VAL A 110 -9.59 16.28 10.68
CA VAL A 110 -8.57 16.96 9.87
C VAL A 110 -7.22 16.91 10.57
N TYR A 111 -7.14 17.27 11.86
CA TYR A 111 -5.90 17.18 12.64
C TYR A 111 -5.32 15.75 12.65
N LYS A 112 -6.14 14.73 12.96
CA LYS A 112 -5.68 13.34 13.05
C LYS A 112 -5.29 12.76 11.69
N ARG A 113 -5.94 13.18 10.60
CA ARG A 113 -5.74 12.61 9.26
C ARG A 113 -4.83 13.40 8.35
N ILE A 114 -4.43 14.62 8.72
CA ILE A 114 -3.48 15.44 7.96
C ILE A 114 -2.19 15.63 8.74
N TYR A 115 -2.28 15.98 10.03
CA TYR A 115 -1.10 16.29 10.83
C TYR A 115 -0.50 15.08 11.57
N ARG A 116 -1.26 14.00 11.73
CA ARG A 116 -0.74 12.70 12.24
C ARG A 116 -0.56 11.64 11.15
N LEU A 117 -0.53 12.03 9.87
CA LEU A 117 -0.30 11.11 8.73
C LEU A 117 0.92 10.20 8.93
N GLY A 118 1.92 10.61 9.69
CA GLY A 118 3.08 9.80 10.04
C GLY A 118 2.82 8.54 10.92
N ARG A 119 1.58 8.26 11.34
CA ARG A 119 1.23 7.03 12.09
C ARG A 119 0.29 6.08 11.37
N ASP A 120 -0.47 6.55 10.39
CA ASP A 120 -1.53 5.76 9.75
C ASP A 120 -1.37 5.73 8.22
N TRP A 121 -0.69 4.67 7.77
CA TRP A 121 -0.93 3.88 6.54
C TRP A 121 -0.83 4.50 5.14
N ASP A 122 -0.98 5.80 4.93
CA ASP A 122 -0.95 6.36 3.57
C ASP A 122 -0.33 7.77 3.52
N TRP A 123 0.73 7.91 2.72
CA TRP A 123 1.39 9.19 2.41
C TRP A 123 0.61 10.00 1.36
N HIS A 124 -0.48 9.42 0.87
CA HIS A 124 -1.50 10.08 0.09
C HIS A 124 -2.66 10.44 1.02
N LEU A 125 -3.07 11.71 1.06
CA LEU A 125 -4.34 12.10 1.65
C LEU A 125 -5.46 11.74 0.69
N VAL A 126 -6.25 10.72 1.02
CA VAL A 126 -7.47 10.41 0.28
C VAL A 126 -8.59 11.31 0.77
N ILE A 127 -9.13 12.16 -0.08
CA ILE A 127 -10.30 12.99 0.19
C ILE A 127 -11.51 12.35 -0.49
N THR A 128 -12.58 12.11 0.27
CA THR A 128 -13.87 11.72 -0.28
C THR A 128 -14.66 12.99 -0.57
N VAL A 129 -14.93 13.23 -1.84
CA VAL A 129 -15.60 14.43 -2.33
C VAL A 129 -16.92 14.03 -2.96
N GLU A 130 -18.02 14.66 -2.54
CA GLU A 130 -19.28 14.60 -3.27
C GLU A 130 -19.35 15.80 -4.22
N ARG A 131 -19.44 15.51 -5.52
CA ARG A 131 -19.55 16.51 -6.59
C ARG A 131 -20.96 16.50 -7.17
N PRO A 132 -21.75 17.59 -7.06
CA PRO A 132 -23.03 17.68 -7.73
C PRO A 132 -22.90 17.43 -9.24
N SER A 133 -23.67 16.48 -9.79
CA SER A 133 -23.69 16.18 -11.23
C SER A 133 -24.68 17.09 -11.96
N MET A 134 -24.39 17.39 -13.24
CA MET A 134 -25.29 18.09 -14.15
C MET A 134 -26.37 17.16 -14.74
N ARG A 135 -26.26 15.83 -14.52
CA ARG A 135 -27.23 14.79 -14.90
C ARG A 135 -28.11 14.43 -13.70
N ASP A 136 -29.28 15.05 -13.61
CA ASP A 136 -30.35 14.71 -12.66
C ASP A 136 -30.06 14.92 -11.16
N GLY A 137 -29.05 15.74 -10.82
CA GLY A 137 -28.88 16.31 -9.48
C GLY A 137 -28.43 15.36 -8.37
N LYS A 138 -28.07 14.11 -8.67
CA LYS A 138 -27.45 13.20 -7.69
C LYS A 138 -25.93 13.32 -7.79
N GLY A 139 -25.31 13.98 -6.81
CA GLY A 139 -23.85 14.12 -6.77
C GLY A 139 -23.10 12.78 -6.79
N ASN A 140 -21.94 12.74 -7.45
CA ASN A 140 -21.04 11.60 -7.45
C ASN A 140 -20.05 11.70 -6.30
N THR A 141 -19.89 10.62 -5.54
CA THR A 141 -18.86 10.54 -4.51
C THR A 141 -17.58 10.00 -5.13
N LEU A 142 -16.55 10.82 -5.15
CA LEU A 142 -15.24 10.57 -5.71
C LEU A 142 -14.22 10.38 -4.58
N SER A 143 -13.25 9.48 -4.76
CA SER A 143 -12.09 9.37 -3.88
C SER A 143 -10.89 10.00 -4.58
N VAL A 144 -10.46 11.15 -4.09
CA VAL A 144 -9.37 11.95 -4.65
C VAL A 144 -8.09 11.69 -3.86
N HIS A 145 -7.03 11.23 -4.52
CA HIS A 145 -5.74 10.94 -3.88
C HIS A 145 -4.79 12.14 -4.01
N LEU A 146 -4.46 12.78 -2.89
CA LEU A 146 -3.53 13.90 -2.83
C LEU A 146 -2.17 13.43 -2.32
N ARG A 147 -1.10 13.63 -3.09
CA ARG A 147 0.26 13.38 -2.63
C ARG A 147 0.67 14.54 -1.72
N MET A 148 0.85 14.28 -0.44
CA MET A 148 1.16 15.33 0.53
C MET A 148 2.65 15.70 0.46
N PRO A 149 3.02 16.98 0.63
CA PRO A 149 4.42 17.40 0.68
C PRO A 149 5.12 16.83 1.93
N PRO A 150 6.48 16.85 1.96
CA PRO A 150 7.23 16.48 3.15
C PRO A 150 6.75 17.25 4.38
N THR A 151 6.83 16.64 5.57
CA THR A 151 6.35 17.27 6.81
C THR A 151 7.08 18.60 7.05
N PRO A 152 6.37 19.74 7.20
CA PRO A 152 7.00 21.01 7.56
C PRO A 152 7.82 20.89 8.85
N GLY A 153 9.02 21.44 8.86
CA GLY A 153 9.99 21.29 9.95
C GLY A 153 10.66 19.91 10.01
N GLY A 154 10.44 19.04 9.02
CA GLY A 154 11.12 17.76 8.90
C GLY A 154 12.62 17.94 8.65
N LEU A 155 13.44 17.08 9.28
CA LEU A 155 14.89 17.10 9.16
C LEU A 155 15.35 16.22 7.99
N TYR A 156 16.12 16.79 7.07
CA TYR A 156 16.59 16.10 5.86
C TYR A 156 18.08 16.26 5.63
N HIS A 157 18.70 15.24 5.03
CA HIS A 157 20.09 15.23 4.59
C HIS A 157 20.23 15.86 3.19
N TYR A 158 21.31 16.62 2.96
CA TYR A 158 21.52 17.37 1.71
C TYR A 158 22.77 16.91 0.94
N GLY A 159 22.90 15.60 0.78
CA GLY A 159 23.94 14.98 -0.05
C GLY A 159 25.33 15.00 0.61
N PRO A 160 26.42 14.98 -0.17
CA PRO A 160 27.78 14.84 0.36
C PRO A 160 28.29 16.13 1.02
N THR A 161 27.41 17.03 1.45
CA THR A 161 27.75 18.24 2.19
C THR A 161 28.03 17.95 3.65
N GLY A 162 27.35 16.92 4.21
CA GLY A 162 27.40 16.53 5.62
C GLY A 162 26.65 17.45 6.57
N PHE A 163 25.68 18.23 6.06
CA PHE A 163 24.71 18.92 6.90
C PHE A 163 23.30 18.35 6.73
N PHE A 164 22.48 18.52 7.76
CA PHE A 164 21.05 18.30 7.73
C PHE A 164 20.32 19.60 8.02
N ALA A 165 19.18 19.79 7.40
CA ALA A 165 18.38 20.99 7.57
C ALA A 165 16.89 20.67 7.71
N LYS A 166 16.23 21.47 8.55
CA LYS A 166 14.77 21.52 8.70
C LYS A 166 14.18 22.27 7.52
N SER A 167 13.30 21.60 6.78
CA SER A 167 12.63 22.14 5.60
C SER A 167 11.26 22.71 5.98
N TYR A 168 11.06 23.99 5.68
CA TYR A 168 9.79 24.73 5.80
C TYR A 168 9.31 25.13 4.40
N PRO A 169 8.06 25.59 4.19
CA PRO A 169 7.58 25.98 2.87
C PRO A 169 8.39 27.09 2.19
N ASP A 170 8.96 28.00 2.98
CA ASP A 170 9.64 29.22 2.52
C ASP A 170 11.16 29.21 2.75
N LYS A 171 11.67 28.32 3.59
CA LYS A 171 13.09 28.33 4.01
C LYS A 171 13.65 26.97 4.38
N LEU A 172 14.97 26.90 4.38
CA LEU A 172 15.74 25.73 4.77
C LEU A 172 16.75 26.10 5.87
N VAL A 173 16.60 25.53 7.07
CA VAL A 173 17.40 25.92 8.25
C VAL A 173 18.27 24.76 8.72
N ILE A 174 19.58 24.95 8.79
CA ILE A 174 20.54 23.93 9.24
C ILE A 174 20.28 23.56 10.70
N ASP A 175 20.27 22.25 10.98
CA ASP A 175 20.04 21.70 12.33
C ASP A 175 21.16 20.74 12.76
N ILE A 176 21.90 20.16 11.82
CA ILE A 176 23.06 19.30 12.09
C ILE A 176 24.17 19.62 11.10
N VAL A 177 25.40 19.72 11.58
CA VAL A 177 26.63 19.71 10.77
C VAL A 177 27.51 18.59 11.30
N GLU A 178 27.87 17.65 10.43
CA GLU A 178 28.70 16.51 10.80
C GLU A 178 30.17 16.88 10.85
N LYS A 179 30.87 16.45 11.91
CA LYS A 179 32.30 16.65 12.06
C LYS A 179 33.08 15.95 10.93
N GLY A 180 34.10 16.63 10.40
CA GLY A 180 34.93 16.15 9.29
C GLY A 180 34.28 16.25 7.92
N SER A 181 33.01 16.67 7.85
CA SER A 181 32.31 16.85 6.58
C SER A 181 32.74 18.12 5.83
N PRO A 182 32.40 18.25 4.54
CA PRO A 182 32.64 19.49 3.80
C PRO A 182 32.02 20.75 4.41
N ALA A 183 30.95 20.61 5.21
CA ALA A 183 30.28 21.68 5.93
C ALA A 183 30.93 22.03 7.29
N ASP A 184 31.76 21.14 7.85
CA ASP A 184 32.39 21.32 9.16
C ASP A 184 33.24 22.60 9.19
N GLY A 185 33.08 23.39 10.25
CA GLY A 185 33.71 24.70 10.44
C GLY A 185 33.28 25.80 9.44
N LYS A 186 32.38 25.51 8.49
CA LYS A 186 31.89 26.48 7.48
C LYS A 186 30.45 26.88 7.69
N LEU A 187 29.62 25.92 8.09
CA LEU A 187 28.21 26.11 8.41
C LEU A 187 27.99 25.86 9.90
N GLN A 188 26.93 26.46 10.45
CA GLN A 188 26.52 26.26 11.84
C GLN A 188 25.00 26.00 11.95
N ILE A 189 24.60 25.45 13.10
CA ILE A 189 23.18 25.26 13.42
C ILE A 189 22.47 26.63 13.40
N GLY A 190 21.30 26.69 12.79
CA GLY A 190 20.49 27.90 12.64
C GLY A 190 20.73 28.68 11.35
N ASP A 191 21.82 28.40 10.60
CA ASP A 191 22.03 29.01 9.29
C ASP A 191 20.86 28.70 8.35
N GLU A 192 20.30 29.73 7.71
CA GLU A 192 19.26 29.60 6.69
C GLU A 192 19.90 29.58 5.30
N ILE A 193 19.63 28.55 4.49
CA ILE A 193 20.12 28.47 3.10
C ILE A 193 19.22 29.32 2.21
N LEU A 194 19.79 30.37 1.62
CA LEU A 194 19.11 31.25 0.68
C LEU A 194 19.31 30.81 -0.78
N GLU A 195 20.53 30.38 -1.14
CA GLU A 195 20.86 29.93 -2.50
C GLU A 195 21.80 28.73 -2.48
N VAL A 196 21.67 27.88 -3.50
CA VAL A 196 22.61 26.79 -3.82
C VAL A 196 22.96 26.84 -5.30
N GLY A 197 24.26 26.82 -5.63
CA GLY A 197 24.72 26.89 -7.02
C GLY A 197 24.27 28.17 -7.75
N GLY A 198 24.06 29.27 -7.02
CA GLY A 198 23.60 30.55 -7.56
C GLY A 198 22.10 30.61 -7.89
N LYS A 199 21.31 29.66 -7.37
CA LYS A 199 19.85 29.63 -7.52
C LYS A 199 19.17 29.69 -6.15
N PRO A 200 18.06 30.43 -6.01
CA PRO A 200 17.33 30.54 -4.75
C PRO A 200 16.75 29.21 -4.30
N VAL A 201 16.68 29.02 -2.98
CA VAL A 201 16.07 27.87 -2.31
C VAL A 201 14.83 28.36 -1.55
N ALA A 202 13.73 27.62 -1.67
CA ALA A 202 12.46 27.81 -0.96
C ALA A 202 12.04 26.47 -0.31
N GLY A 203 12.88 25.97 0.60
CA GLY A 203 12.56 24.87 1.50
C GLY A 203 12.57 23.44 0.92
N HIS A 204 11.95 23.21 -0.25
CA HIS A 204 11.69 21.86 -0.80
C HIS A 204 12.51 21.53 -2.06
N ASP A 205 13.77 21.99 -2.15
CA ASP A 205 14.55 21.96 -3.40
C ASP A 205 15.55 20.80 -3.54
N PHE A 206 15.14 19.56 -3.25
CA PHE A 206 16.04 18.40 -3.38
C PHE A 206 16.64 18.23 -4.78
N GLU A 207 15.86 18.48 -5.83
CA GLU A 207 16.36 18.42 -7.20
C GLU A 207 17.39 19.51 -7.50
N LEU A 208 17.21 20.70 -6.94
CA LEU A 208 18.14 21.81 -7.12
C LEU A 208 19.49 21.48 -6.48
N PHE A 209 19.46 20.98 -5.25
CA PHE A 209 20.66 20.49 -4.56
C PHE A 209 21.32 19.36 -5.36
N ALA A 210 20.56 18.37 -5.83
CA ALA A 210 21.11 17.27 -6.62
C ALA A 210 21.82 17.76 -7.89
N LYS A 211 21.24 18.72 -8.62
CA LYS A 211 21.85 19.34 -9.80
C LYS A 211 23.13 20.11 -9.45
N ALA A 212 23.11 20.90 -8.38
CA ALA A 212 24.26 21.68 -7.94
C ALA A 212 25.42 20.79 -7.45
N ILE A 213 25.11 19.72 -6.72
CA ILE A 213 26.08 18.71 -6.30
C ILE A 213 26.71 18.03 -7.51
N ASP A 214 25.91 17.61 -8.50
CA ASP A 214 26.46 16.97 -9.69
C ASP A 214 27.38 17.89 -10.50
N GLN A 215 27.02 19.16 -10.60
CA GLN A 215 27.88 20.15 -11.24
C GLN A 215 29.19 20.31 -10.48
N ALA A 216 29.14 20.46 -9.16
CA ALA A 216 30.31 20.59 -8.30
C ALA A 216 31.23 19.36 -8.40
N GLU A 217 30.68 18.14 -8.37
CA GLU A 217 31.47 16.90 -8.44
C GLU A 217 32.03 16.59 -9.82
N SER A 218 31.62 17.32 -10.87
CA SER A 218 32.21 17.20 -12.20
C SER A 218 33.66 17.69 -12.22
N LYS A 219 34.43 17.25 -13.24
CA LYS A 219 35.80 17.74 -13.42
C LYS A 219 35.87 19.26 -13.56
N GLN A 220 34.89 19.86 -14.26
CA GLN A 220 34.81 21.31 -14.45
C GLN A 220 34.39 22.05 -13.17
N GLY A 221 33.53 21.43 -12.35
CA GLY A 221 33.09 22.01 -11.08
C GLY A 221 34.15 22.01 -9.99
N GLY A 222 35.21 21.19 -10.11
CA GLY A 222 36.35 21.20 -9.20
C GLY A 222 36.02 20.87 -7.74
N GLY A 223 34.85 20.28 -7.48
CA GLY A 223 34.32 20.03 -6.14
C GLY A 223 33.74 21.27 -5.46
N ILE A 224 33.58 22.39 -6.16
CA ILE A 224 33.18 23.66 -5.56
C ILE A 224 31.64 23.76 -5.54
N LEU A 225 31.03 23.61 -4.36
CA LEU A 225 29.61 23.90 -4.13
C LEU A 225 29.47 25.25 -3.43
N LYS A 226 28.84 26.22 -4.11
CA LYS A 226 28.60 27.57 -3.57
C LYS A 226 27.22 27.65 -2.92
N LEU A 227 27.17 28.19 -1.71
CA LEU A 227 25.96 28.47 -0.94
C LEU A 227 25.90 29.96 -0.60
N LYS A 228 24.70 30.52 -0.58
CA LYS A 228 24.42 31.79 0.09
C LYS A 228 23.55 31.50 1.30
N ILE A 229 23.96 31.97 2.46
CA ILE A 229 23.27 31.71 3.73
C ILE A 229 22.95 33.01 4.45
N LYS A 230 21.93 32.97 5.31
CA LYS A 230 21.68 33.96 6.35
C LYS A 230 22.02 33.33 7.70
N ARG A 231 23.05 33.84 8.35
CA ARG A 231 23.40 33.47 9.72
C ARG A 231 22.48 34.22 10.69
N PRO A 232 21.82 33.52 11.64
CA PRO A 232 20.94 34.16 12.59
C PRO A 232 21.68 35.17 13.47
N GLU A 233 20.91 36.08 14.08
CA GLU A 233 21.42 36.98 15.11
C GLU A 233 21.88 36.21 16.33
N GLU A 234 23.02 36.61 16.87
CA GLU A 234 23.51 36.18 18.19
C GLU A 234 23.43 37.38 19.14
N GLU A 235 23.49 37.13 20.45
CA GLU A 235 23.23 38.13 21.51
C GLU A 235 24.06 39.44 21.33
N ASP A 236 25.21 39.36 20.66
CA ASP A 236 26.14 40.47 20.40
C ASP A 236 26.39 40.78 18.90
N ALA A 237 25.61 40.24 17.95
CA ALA A 237 25.84 40.49 16.51
C ALA A 237 24.58 40.41 15.62
N PRO A 238 24.38 41.35 14.67
CA PRO A 238 23.25 41.34 13.74
C PRO A 238 23.36 40.20 12.72
N GLY A 239 22.22 39.78 12.17
CA GLY A 239 22.14 38.65 11.25
C GLY A 239 22.86 38.97 9.95
N LYS A 240 23.67 38.03 9.44
CA LYS A 240 24.58 38.30 8.32
C LYS A 240 24.34 37.40 7.13
N ILE A 241 24.28 37.98 5.94
CA ILE A 241 24.29 37.23 4.68
C ILE A 241 25.74 36.89 4.32
N LEU A 242 26.01 35.61 4.06
CA LEU A 242 27.35 35.09 3.78
C LEU A 242 27.34 34.23 2.52
N ASN A 243 28.42 34.32 1.75
CA ASN A 243 28.71 33.35 0.69
C ASN A 243 29.66 32.29 1.26
N VAL A 244 29.23 31.03 1.25
CA VAL A 244 29.99 29.89 1.77
C VAL A 244 30.33 28.93 0.63
N THR A 245 31.56 28.41 0.63
CA THR A 245 32.00 27.42 -0.36
C THR A 245 32.34 26.11 0.30
N LEU A 246 31.62 25.05 -0.04
CA LEU A 246 31.90 23.69 0.38
C LEU A 246 32.78 22.98 -0.65
N GLN A 247 33.76 22.21 -0.17
CA GLN A 247 34.66 21.44 -1.02
C GLN A 247 34.20 19.98 -1.02
N LEU A 248 33.53 19.57 -2.09
CA LEU A 248 33.09 18.21 -2.34
C LEU A 248 34.19 17.40 -3.04
N LYS A 249 34.07 16.08 -2.96
CA LYS A 249 34.94 15.16 -3.70
C LYS A 249 34.57 15.16 -5.18
N VAL A 250 35.55 15.29 -6.07
CA VAL A 250 35.33 15.19 -7.52
C VAL A 250 35.13 13.72 -7.91
N LEU A 251 33.93 13.39 -8.37
CA LEU A 251 33.55 12.03 -8.83
C LEU A 251 33.36 11.92 -10.35
N GLY A 252 33.40 13.06 -11.05
CA GLY A 252 33.10 13.15 -12.48
C GLY A 252 31.61 13.41 -12.76
N SER A 253 31.18 13.12 -13.99
CA SER A 253 29.81 13.34 -14.45
C SER A 253 29.08 12.02 -14.67
N TYR A 254 27.76 12.00 -14.50
CA TYR A 254 26.94 10.85 -14.87
C TYR A 254 26.93 10.67 -16.40
N SER A 255 27.09 9.42 -16.84
CA SER A 255 26.93 9.05 -18.26
C SER A 255 25.44 9.07 -18.64
N PRO A 256 25.08 9.23 -19.92
CA PRO A 256 23.69 9.12 -20.38
C PRO A 256 23.01 7.80 -20.00
N SER A 257 23.77 6.70 -19.88
CA SER A 257 23.30 5.38 -19.48
C SER A 257 23.26 5.13 -17.97
N ALA A 258 23.61 6.12 -17.12
CA ALA A 258 23.73 5.91 -15.68
C ALA A 258 22.45 5.29 -15.06
N PRO A 259 22.56 4.39 -14.06
CA PRO A 259 23.79 3.95 -13.39
C PRO A 259 24.64 2.95 -14.19
N ILE A 260 24.20 2.52 -15.37
CA ILE A 260 24.87 1.50 -16.18
C ILE A 260 26.07 2.12 -16.91
N ASN A 261 27.20 1.43 -16.91
CA ASN A 261 28.43 1.82 -17.63
C ASN A 261 28.85 3.28 -17.34
N CYS A 262 28.80 3.68 -16.07
CA CYS A 262 29.08 5.05 -15.65
C CYS A 262 30.29 5.11 -14.70
N PRO A 263 31.39 5.81 -15.06
CA PRO A 263 32.57 5.95 -14.19
C PRO A 263 32.25 6.56 -12.83
N LYS A 264 31.42 7.62 -12.78
CA LYS A 264 30.95 8.22 -11.53
C LYS A 264 30.21 7.19 -10.67
N THR A 265 29.34 6.38 -11.29
CA THR A 265 28.64 5.30 -10.58
C THR A 265 29.61 4.27 -10.01
N ASN A 266 30.64 3.86 -10.76
CA ASN A 266 31.65 2.94 -10.25
C ASN A 266 32.41 3.53 -9.05
N ALA A 267 32.77 4.82 -9.09
CA ALA A 267 33.42 5.49 -7.97
C ALA A 267 32.51 5.52 -6.71
N ILE A 268 31.20 5.71 -6.89
CA ILE A 268 30.22 5.64 -5.80
C ILE A 268 30.12 4.21 -5.26
N ILE A 269 30.02 3.20 -6.12
CA ILE A 269 29.96 1.78 -5.72
C ILE A 269 31.17 1.43 -4.85
N THR A 270 32.39 1.77 -5.30
CA THR A 270 33.62 1.49 -4.56
C THR A 270 33.63 2.17 -3.20
N GLN A 271 33.35 3.48 -3.13
CA GLN A 271 33.31 4.20 -1.85
C GLN A 271 32.29 3.62 -0.87
N THR A 272 31.12 3.26 -1.39
CA THR A 272 30.02 2.71 -0.58
C THR A 272 30.35 1.32 -0.06
N ALA A 273 30.95 0.47 -0.90
CA ALA A 273 31.36 -0.87 -0.51
C ALA A 273 32.54 -0.85 0.45
N ASP A 274 33.54 0.01 0.23
CA ASP A 274 34.66 0.21 1.16
C ASP A 274 34.16 0.66 2.54
N TYR A 275 33.25 1.66 2.60
CA TYR A 275 32.61 2.08 3.86
C TYR A 275 31.96 0.91 4.61
N LEU A 276 31.24 0.02 3.92
CA LEU A 276 30.59 -1.12 4.55
C LEU A 276 31.60 -2.12 5.13
N VAL A 277 32.74 -2.38 4.48
CA VAL A 277 33.75 -3.30 5.04
C VAL A 277 34.54 -2.65 6.17
N GLU A 278 34.83 -1.36 6.08
CA GLU A 278 35.59 -0.61 7.10
C GLU A 278 34.79 -0.46 8.39
N THR A 279 33.49 -0.15 8.29
CA THR A 279 32.64 0.06 9.47
C THR A 279 31.99 -1.22 10.00
N GLY A 280 31.90 -2.27 9.18
CA GLY A 280 31.15 -3.49 9.50
C GLY A 280 29.63 -3.27 9.63
N ASN A 281 29.10 -2.10 9.24
CA ASN A 281 27.69 -1.76 9.38
C ASN A 281 26.81 -2.44 8.31
N ILE A 282 26.59 -3.74 8.48
CA ILE A 282 25.80 -4.55 7.54
C ILE A 282 24.28 -4.52 7.80
N GLY A 283 23.83 -3.80 8.85
CA GLY A 283 22.43 -3.72 9.26
C GLY A 283 21.87 -4.99 9.93
N ILE A 284 20.71 -4.88 10.57
CA ILE A 284 20.09 -5.96 11.35
C ILE A 284 19.64 -7.15 10.49
N LEU A 285 19.24 -6.89 9.25
CA LEU A 285 18.91 -7.91 8.25
C LEU A 285 20.15 -8.38 7.49
N ARG A 286 21.33 -7.82 7.80
CA ARG A 286 22.61 -8.11 7.13
C ARG A 286 22.61 -7.82 5.64
N SER A 287 21.72 -6.94 5.17
CA SER A 287 21.57 -6.55 3.77
C SER A 287 22.83 -5.94 3.18
N GLY A 288 23.75 -5.40 4.00
CA GLY A 288 25.07 -4.95 3.56
C GLY A 288 25.85 -6.05 2.85
N LEU A 289 25.71 -7.31 3.27
CA LEU A 289 26.35 -8.45 2.61
C LEU A 289 25.81 -8.66 1.19
N LEU A 290 24.49 -8.51 0.97
CA LEU A 290 23.91 -8.56 -0.39
C LEU A 290 24.44 -7.41 -1.27
N GLY A 291 24.58 -6.21 -0.70
CA GLY A 291 25.19 -5.07 -1.39
C GLY A 291 26.62 -5.35 -1.83
N LEU A 292 27.44 -5.91 -0.95
CA LEU A 292 28.81 -6.31 -1.26
C LEU A 292 28.87 -7.39 -2.35
N LEU A 293 27.99 -8.40 -2.30
CA LEU A 293 27.91 -9.42 -3.36
C LEU A 293 27.45 -8.85 -4.69
N ALA A 294 26.50 -7.90 -4.68
CA ALA A 294 25.98 -7.25 -5.87
C ALA A 294 27.06 -6.48 -6.66
N THR A 295 28.16 -6.07 -6.01
CA THR A 295 29.30 -5.44 -6.70
C THR A 295 29.94 -6.37 -7.74
N GLY A 296 29.92 -7.69 -7.50
CA GLY A 296 30.66 -8.68 -8.29
C GLY A 296 32.19 -8.61 -8.16
N GLU A 297 32.73 -7.82 -7.22
CA GLU A 297 34.18 -7.65 -7.07
C GLU A 297 34.76 -8.61 -6.03
N LYS A 298 35.84 -9.32 -6.42
CA LYS A 298 36.43 -10.39 -5.61
C LYS A 298 36.78 -9.96 -4.18
N LYS A 299 37.34 -8.75 -3.98
CA LYS A 299 37.73 -8.25 -2.64
C LYS A 299 36.55 -8.19 -1.66
N TYR A 300 35.36 -7.82 -2.15
CA TYR A 300 34.16 -7.73 -1.32
C TYR A 300 33.51 -9.09 -1.13
N ILE A 301 33.52 -9.95 -2.15
CA ILE A 301 33.04 -11.34 -2.06
C ILE A 301 33.86 -12.13 -1.03
N ASP A 302 35.19 -12.01 -1.04
CA ASP A 302 36.09 -12.63 -0.08
C ASP A 302 35.80 -12.13 1.36
N HIS A 303 35.54 -10.83 1.52
CA HIS A 303 35.13 -10.26 2.81
C HIS A 303 33.80 -10.85 3.30
N VAL A 304 32.79 -10.96 2.43
CA VAL A 304 31.51 -11.59 2.77
C VAL A 304 31.72 -13.04 3.24
N GLY A 305 32.57 -13.82 2.55
CA GLY A 305 32.91 -15.18 2.97
C GLY A 305 33.48 -15.25 4.39
N LYS A 306 34.40 -14.33 4.74
CA LYS A 306 34.95 -14.22 6.10
C LYS A 306 33.85 -13.92 7.14
N VAL A 307 32.97 -12.97 6.85
CA VAL A 307 31.86 -12.60 7.75
C VAL A 307 30.87 -13.76 7.91
N LEU A 308 30.57 -14.50 6.83
CA LEU A 308 29.68 -15.66 6.88
C LEU A 308 30.27 -16.81 7.70
N ARG A 309 31.57 -17.14 7.53
CA ARG A 309 32.22 -18.18 8.35
C ARG A 309 32.22 -17.85 9.84
N ALA A 310 32.29 -16.57 10.19
CA ALA A 310 32.17 -16.11 11.58
C ALA A 310 30.71 -16.02 12.09
N SER A 311 29.71 -16.25 11.25
CA SER A 311 28.30 -16.03 11.57
C SER A 311 27.57 -17.32 11.95
N LYS A 312 26.92 -17.33 13.13
CA LYS A 312 26.13 -18.48 13.61
C LYS A 312 25.00 -18.91 12.65
N PHE A 313 24.37 -17.98 11.92
CA PHE A 313 23.27 -18.29 11.00
C PHE A 313 23.73 -18.97 9.70
N ALA A 314 25.04 -19.00 9.45
CA ALA A 314 25.67 -19.55 8.26
C ALA A 314 26.47 -20.83 8.57
N SER A 315 26.55 -21.23 9.85
CA SER A 315 27.22 -22.44 10.27
C SER A 315 26.50 -23.68 9.75
N PRO A 316 27.21 -24.76 9.38
CA PRO A 316 26.61 -26.05 9.05
C PRO A 316 25.68 -26.60 10.14
N ASP A 317 25.96 -26.27 11.41
CA ASP A 317 25.22 -26.74 12.59
C ASP A 317 24.16 -25.72 13.07
N ILE A 318 23.61 -24.95 12.15
CA ILE A 318 22.56 -23.98 12.45
C ILE A 318 21.32 -24.65 13.07
N ASP A 319 20.92 -24.15 14.24
CA ASP A 319 19.60 -24.42 14.82
C ASP A 319 18.53 -23.46 14.24
N ALA A 320 18.07 -23.69 13.00
CA ALA A 320 16.90 -22.99 12.48
C ALA A 320 15.64 -23.78 12.86
N SER A 321 14.75 -23.17 13.66
CA SER A 321 13.55 -23.84 14.16
C SER A 321 12.26 -23.02 13.99
N LEU A 322 11.13 -23.73 13.97
CA LEU A 322 9.77 -23.18 13.81
C LEU A 322 9.27 -22.40 15.04
N GLY A 323 9.73 -22.77 16.23
CA GLY A 323 9.25 -22.22 17.51
C GLY A 323 9.80 -20.83 17.85
N ARG A 324 10.77 -20.31 17.08
CA ARG A 324 11.35 -18.98 17.31
C ARG A 324 10.30 -17.89 17.08
N THR A 325 10.28 -16.90 17.97
CA THR A 325 9.29 -15.81 17.96
C THR A 325 9.91 -14.44 17.72
N SER A 326 9.06 -13.43 17.47
CA SER A 326 9.39 -12.02 17.13
C SER A 326 9.35 -11.77 15.62
N TYR A 327 10.46 -11.34 15.00
CA TYR A 327 10.58 -10.97 13.58
C TYR A 327 11.34 -12.04 12.76
N VAL A 328 11.26 -13.32 13.15
CA VAL A 328 12.12 -14.40 12.63
C VAL A 328 12.07 -14.57 11.11
N CYS A 329 10.90 -14.43 10.49
CA CYS A 329 10.76 -14.58 9.04
C CYS A 329 11.56 -13.53 8.27
N TRP A 330 11.73 -12.32 8.82
CA TRP A 330 12.57 -11.29 8.21
C TRP A 330 14.04 -11.69 8.25
N TYR A 331 14.50 -12.25 9.37
CA TYR A 331 15.87 -12.73 9.47
C TYR A 331 16.13 -13.91 8.54
N TYR A 332 15.27 -14.92 8.56
CA TYR A 332 15.40 -16.10 7.70
C TYR A 332 15.34 -15.74 6.21
N ALA A 333 14.49 -14.78 5.82
CA ALA A 333 14.41 -14.31 4.44
C ALA A 333 15.76 -13.80 3.93
N TYR A 334 16.37 -12.84 4.62
CA TYR A 334 17.62 -12.24 4.18
C TYR A 334 18.83 -13.16 4.43
N GLN A 335 18.84 -13.95 5.50
CA GLN A 335 19.91 -14.92 5.77
C GLN A 335 19.97 -16.01 4.70
N ALA A 336 18.84 -16.64 4.37
CA ALA A 336 18.77 -17.64 3.31
C ALA A 336 19.16 -17.02 1.96
N LEU A 337 18.65 -15.83 1.67
CA LEU A 337 18.97 -15.10 0.43
C LEU A 337 20.48 -14.84 0.28
N ILE A 338 21.14 -14.34 1.34
CA ILE A 338 22.59 -14.10 1.36
C ILE A 338 23.37 -15.40 1.10
N LEU A 339 23.01 -16.48 1.79
CA LEU A 339 23.70 -17.76 1.67
C LEU A 339 23.55 -18.34 0.27
N THR A 340 22.34 -18.31 -0.29
CA THR A 340 22.08 -18.82 -1.64
C THR A 340 22.81 -18.01 -2.70
N GLU A 341 22.80 -16.67 -2.60
CA GLU A 341 23.52 -15.81 -3.56
C GLU A 341 25.04 -16.00 -3.45
N TYR A 342 25.57 -16.13 -2.23
CA TYR A 342 26.99 -16.40 -2.01
C TYR A 342 27.40 -17.74 -2.63
N TYR A 343 26.66 -18.82 -2.34
CA TYR A 343 26.94 -20.14 -2.91
C TYR A 343 26.84 -20.12 -4.44
N LEU A 344 25.79 -19.54 -5.02
CA LEU A 344 25.61 -19.46 -6.47
C LEU A 344 26.66 -18.57 -7.16
N LEU A 345 27.36 -17.72 -6.42
CA LEU A 345 28.44 -16.88 -6.91
C LEU A 345 29.82 -17.56 -6.78
N THR A 346 30.02 -18.40 -5.78
CA THR A 346 31.36 -18.90 -5.38
C THR A 346 31.54 -20.41 -5.48
N GLY A 347 30.46 -21.20 -5.38
CA GLY A 347 30.51 -22.65 -5.27
C GLY A 347 30.97 -23.16 -3.89
N ASP A 348 31.02 -22.32 -2.86
CA ASP A 348 31.52 -22.72 -1.53
C ASP A 348 30.54 -23.67 -0.79
N GLU A 349 30.79 -24.97 -0.93
CA GLU A 349 29.93 -26.04 -0.39
C GLU A 349 29.81 -26.04 1.14
N TYR A 350 30.71 -25.36 1.86
CA TYR A 350 30.63 -25.23 3.32
C TYR A 350 29.26 -24.70 3.79
N PHE A 351 28.61 -23.87 2.98
CA PHE A 351 27.32 -23.25 3.33
C PHE A 351 26.09 -24.05 2.91
N LEU A 352 26.24 -25.14 2.13
CA LEU A 352 25.11 -25.95 1.66
C LEU A 352 24.24 -26.54 2.79
N PRO A 353 24.81 -27.06 3.90
CA PRO A 353 24.00 -27.56 5.01
C PRO A 353 23.13 -26.47 5.63
N ALA A 354 23.67 -25.26 5.80
CA ALA A 354 22.92 -24.13 6.34
C ALA A 354 21.79 -23.68 5.39
N ILE A 355 22.05 -23.63 4.07
CA ILE A 355 21.04 -23.33 3.06
C ILE A 355 19.90 -24.35 3.12
N LYS A 356 20.24 -25.64 3.20
CA LYS A 356 19.25 -26.73 3.30
C LYS A 356 18.37 -26.58 4.55
N GLN A 357 18.97 -26.32 5.71
CA GLN A 357 18.24 -26.20 6.97
C GLN A 357 17.32 -24.97 6.99
N HIS A 358 17.78 -23.82 6.50
CA HIS A 358 16.92 -22.64 6.31
C HIS A 358 15.75 -22.95 5.38
N ALA A 359 16.01 -23.53 4.21
CA ALA A 359 14.98 -23.82 3.22
C ALA A 359 13.88 -24.74 3.77
N ILE A 360 14.25 -25.83 4.45
CA ILE A 360 13.30 -26.77 5.06
C ILE A 360 12.49 -26.09 6.16
N THR A 361 13.13 -25.31 7.05
CA THR A 361 12.44 -24.62 8.14
C THR A 361 11.48 -23.55 7.64
N ILE A 362 11.88 -22.77 6.63
CA ILE A 362 11.02 -21.77 5.99
C ILE A 362 9.80 -22.44 5.36
N ALA A 363 10.01 -23.51 4.57
CA ALA A 363 8.94 -24.23 3.89
C ALA A 363 7.92 -24.81 4.88
N LYS A 364 8.39 -25.51 5.93
CA LYS A 364 7.54 -26.03 7.02
C LYS A 364 6.74 -24.95 7.75
N GLY A 365 7.27 -23.74 7.84
CA GLY A 365 6.65 -22.61 8.53
C GLY A 365 5.71 -21.77 7.67
N GLN A 366 5.40 -22.19 6.45
CA GLN A 366 4.42 -21.58 5.55
C GLN A 366 2.99 -21.89 6.00
N ASP A 367 2.04 -20.98 5.82
CA ASP A 367 0.62 -21.23 6.12
C ASP A 367 -0.15 -21.96 5.00
N SER A 368 -1.45 -22.13 5.21
CA SER A 368 -2.34 -22.78 4.25
C SER A 368 -2.53 -22.02 2.94
N ALA A 369 -2.30 -20.69 2.91
CA ALA A 369 -2.34 -19.86 1.71
C ALA A 369 -1.05 -19.96 0.89
N GLY A 370 0.05 -20.38 1.51
CA GLY A 370 1.38 -20.34 0.92
C GLY A 370 2.21 -19.13 1.34
N LEU A 371 1.89 -18.50 2.47
CA LEU A 371 2.46 -17.22 2.90
C LEU A 371 3.06 -17.27 4.31
N TRP A 372 3.72 -16.17 4.70
CA TRP A 372 4.41 -16.00 5.98
C TRP A 372 4.07 -14.66 6.65
N ASN A 373 4.29 -14.58 7.96
CA ASN A 373 4.15 -13.36 8.78
C ASN A 373 5.52 -12.98 9.38
N HIS A 374 5.58 -12.13 10.41
CA HIS A 374 6.73 -11.94 11.29
C HIS A 374 7.24 -13.27 11.88
N ASN A 375 6.33 -14.20 12.16
CA ASN A 375 6.60 -15.53 12.69
C ASN A 375 6.18 -16.62 11.70
N LEU A 376 6.80 -17.80 11.84
CA LEU A 376 6.43 -19.01 11.11
C LEU A 376 5.11 -19.59 11.67
N ALA A 377 4.44 -20.41 10.86
CA ALA A 377 3.29 -21.22 11.24
C ALA A 377 3.72 -22.37 12.18
N ASP A 378 4.01 -22.02 13.43
CA ASP A 378 4.48 -22.94 14.47
C ASP A 378 3.39 -23.98 14.85
N PRO A 379 3.63 -25.30 14.67
CA PRO A 379 2.69 -26.35 15.06
C PRO A 379 2.29 -26.32 16.54
N ALA A 380 3.19 -25.91 17.44
CA ALA A 380 2.89 -25.78 18.87
C ALA A 380 1.82 -24.72 19.17
N LYS A 381 1.57 -23.81 18.22
CA LYS A 381 0.53 -22.78 18.28
C LYS A 381 -0.65 -23.09 17.34
N ASN A 382 -0.58 -24.20 16.62
CA ASN A 382 -1.56 -24.65 15.64
C ASN A 382 -2.10 -26.05 15.97
N PHE A 383 -2.19 -26.42 17.26
CA PHE A 383 -2.70 -27.72 17.72
C PHE A 383 -1.97 -28.93 17.08
N GLY A 384 -0.66 -28.81 16.86
CA GLY A 384 0.14 -29.83 16.21
C GLY A 384 0.06 -29.81 14.67
N GLN A 385 -0.78 -28.97 14.08
CA GLN A 385 -0.91 -28.87 12.62
C GLN A 385 0.26 -28.11 11.99
N LEU A 386 0.97 -28.77 11.08
CA LEU A 386 1.90 -28.13 10.14
C LEU A 386 1.12 -27.37 9.06
N HIS A 387 1.66 -26.25 8.61
CA HIS A 387 0.97 -25.33 7.71
C HIS A 387 -0.38 -24.81 8.22
N GLY A 388 -0.49 -24.72 9.55
CA GLY A 388 -1.59 -24.04 10.20
C GLY A 388 -1.55 -22.52 9.98
N ARG A 389 -2.33 -21.80 10.77
CA ARG A 389 -2.51 -20.37 10.61
C ARG A 389 -1.29 -19.57 11.10
N LEU A 390 -1.02 -18.44 10.44
CA LEU A 390 0.00 -17.50 10.89
C LEU A 390 -0.41 -16.85 12.22
N ASN A 391 0.50 -16.91 13.19
CA ASN A 391 0.28 -16.35 14.52
C ASN A 391 0.48 -14.83 14.53
N GLY A 392 -0.46 -14.09 15.15
CA GLY A 392 -0.36 -12.64 15.34
C GLY A 392 -0.90 -11.81 14.16
N TYR A 393 0.00 -11.05 13.50
CA TYR A 393 -0.32 -9.98 12.54
C TYR A 393 -0.98 -10.41 11.20
N GLY A 394 -1.04 -11.72 10.88
CA GLY A 394 -1.49 -12.24 9.57
C GLY A 394 -0.39 -12.20 8.50
N ALA A 395 -0.67 -12.66 7.27
CA ALA A 395 0.35 -12.71 6.22
C ALA A 395 0.96 -11.32 5.87
N ILE A 396 2.25 -11.30 5.57
CA ILE A 396 3.01 -10.11 5.17
C ILE A 396 3.65 -10.39 3.81
N ASN A 397 3.15 -9.73 2.77
CA ASN A 397 3.55 -10.03 1.39
C ASN A 397 5.02 -9.72 1.09
N GLN A 398 5.58 -8.61 1.60
CA GLN A 398 6.99 -8.30 1.36
C GLN A 398 7.91 -9.44 1.85
N THR A 399 7.74 -9.88 3.10
CA THR A 399 8.55 -10.96 3.67
C THR A 399 8.27 -12.28 2.98
N SER A 400 7.00 -12.55 2.66
CA SER A 400 6.59 -13.78 1.96
C SER A 400 7.25 -13.91 0.60
N VAL A 401 7.27 -12.84 -0.20
CA VAL A 401 7.96 -12.83 -1.50
C VAL A 401 9.47 -13.01 -1.31
N THR A 402 10.07 -12.39 -0.29
CA THR A 402 11.52 -12.52 -0.05
C THR A 402 11.90 -13.95 0.38
N LEU A 403 11.10 -14.60 1.23
CA LEU A 403 11.26 -16.00 1.61
C LEU A 403 11.08 -16.91 0.40
N TRP A 404 10.07 -16.66 -0.43
CA TRP A 404 9.82 -17.41 -1.65
C TRP A 404 10.99 -17.30 -2.64
N THR A 405 11.54 -16.10 -2.85
CA THR A 405 12.77 -15.91 -3.64
C THR A 405 13.94 -16.72 -3.07
N ALA A 406 14.13 -16.74 -1.75
CA ALA A 406 15.18 -17.53 -1.13
C ALA A 406 14.97 -19.04 -1.33
N LEU A 407 13.73 -19.54 -1.29
CA LEU A 407 13.42 -20.95 -1.58
C LEU A 407 13.70 -21.30 -3.05
N ILE A 408 13.32 -20.44 -3.99
CA ILE A 408 13.64 -20.62 -5.43
C ILE A 408 15.16 -20.72 -5.62
N LEU A 409 15.93 -19.83 -4.98
CA LEU A 409 17.39 -19.87 -5.07
C LEU A 409 17.99 -21.07 -4.33
N ALA A 410 17.38 -21.56 -3.26
CA ALA A 410 17.80 -22.80 -2.59
C ALA A 410 17.65 -24.01 -3.51
N GLU A 411 16.55 -24.14 -4.26
CA GLU A 411 16.42 -25.18 -5.30
C GLU A 411 17.53 -25.04 -6.35
N LYS A 412 17.84 -23.79 -6.75
CA LYS A 412 18.93 -23.48 -7.68
C LYS A 412 20.32 -23.80 -7.13
N CYS A 413 20.50 -23.82 -5.81
CA CYS A 413 21.73 -24.29 -5.14
C CYS A 413 21.85 -25.82 -5.15
N GLY A 414 20.84 -26.55 -5.62
CA GLY A 414 20.81 -28.02 -5.64
C GLY A 414 20.04 -28.64 -4.47
N ILE A 415 19.34 -27.85 -3.65
CA ILE A 415 18.52 -28.39 -2.56
C ILE A 415 17.25 -29.04 -3.14
N LYS A 416 17.23 -30.37 -3.14
CA LYS A 416 16.07 -31.18 -3.55
C LYS A 416 15.36 -31.68 -2.29
N HIS A 417 14.22 -31.09 -1.96
CA HIS A 417 13.39 -31.52 -0.82
C HIS A 417 11.90 -31.32 -1.14
N PRO A 418 11.04 -32.33 -0.93
CA PRO A 418 9.62 -32.26 -1.31
C PRO A 418 8.87 -31.11 -0.62
N GLU A 419 9.16 -30.88 0.66
CA GLU A 419 8.59 -29.73 1.41
C GLU A 419 8.95 -28.37 0.80
N VAL A 420 10.19 -28.20 0.35
CA VAL A 420 10.65 -26.95 -0.28
C VAL A 420 9.94 -26.77 -1.61
N ARG A 421 9.87 -27.82 -2.42
CA ARG A 421 9.19 -27.80 -3.72
C ARG A 421 7.71 -27.44 -3.57
N ALA A 422 7.01 -28.11 -2.65
CA ALA A 422 5.60 -27.87 -2.37
C ALA A 422 5.35 -26.43 -1.89
N ALA A 423 6.23 -25.88 -1.04
CA ALA A 423 6.13 -24.50 -0.59
C ALA A 423 6.31 -23.50 -1.76
N VAL A 424 7.29 -23.73 -2.63
CA VAL A 424 7.54 -22.91 -3.84
C VAL A 424 6.33 -22.91 -4.77
N GLU A 425 5.76 -24.08 -5.06
CA GLU A 425 4.59 -24.23 -5.94
C GLU A 425 3.33 -23.60 -5.34
N LYS A 426 3.10 -23.75 -4.03
CA LYS A 426 1.95 -23.13 -3.36
C LYS A 426 2.00 -21.60 -3.41
N THR A 427 3.15 -20.99 -3.10
CA THR A 427 3.32 -19.54 -3.18
C THR A 427 3.23 -19.04 -4.62
N HIS A 428 3.78 -19.80 -5.59
CA HIS A 428 3.64 -19.49 -7.01
C HIS A 428 2.18 -19.43 -7.44
N LYS A 429 1.38 -20.44 -7.06
CA LYS A 429 -0.06 -20.49 -7.35
C LYS A 429 -0.81 -19.33 -6.73
N PHE A 430 -0.50 -19.00 -5.46
CA PHE A 430 -1.06 -17.82 -4.81
C PHE A 430 -0.76 -16.57 -5.63
N TYR A 431 0.51 -16.21 -5.82
CA TYR A 431 0.84 -14.94 -6.47
C TYR A 431 0.47 -14.85 -7.95
N SER A 432 0.37 -15.98 -8.66
CA SER A 432 -0.08 -15.98 -10.06
C SER A 432 -1.52 -15.48 -10.19
N ASN A 433 -2.36 -15.69 -9.16
CA ASN A 433 -3.72 -15.13 -9.13
C ASN A 433 -3.76 -13.59 -8.96
N TRP A 434 -2.64 -12.91 -8.68
CA TRP A 434 -2.59 -11.45 -8.51
C TRP A 434 -2.08 -10.70 -9.75
N ILE A 435 -1.57 -11.41 -10.76
CA ILE A 435 -1.04 -10.81 -11.99
C ILE A 435 -2.14 -9.96 -12.65
N GLY A 436 -1.80 -8.74 -13.06
CA GLY A 436 -2.74 -7.83 -13.72
C GLY A 436 -3.73 -7.10 -12.81
N LYS A 437 -3.71 -7.36 -11.49
CA LYS A 437 -4.71 -6.82 -10.53
C LYS A 437 -4.22 -5.65 -9.68
N GLY A 438 -2.92 -5.35 -9.63
CA GLY A 438 -2.36 -4.19 -8.92
C GLY A 438 -1.22 -4.55 -7.99
N ALA A 439 -0.86 -3.64 -7.08
CA ALA A 439 0.12 -3.93 -6.05
C ALA A 439 -0.40 -4.99 -5.05
N LEU A 440 0.52 -5.73 -4.44
CA LEU A 440 0.16 -6.71 -3.41
C LEU A 440 -0.39 -5.99 -2.16
N PRO A 441 -1.51 -6.47 -1.61
CA PRO A 441 -2.10 -5.85 -0.44
C PRO A 441 -1.36 -6.25 0.83
N TYR A 442 -1.86 -5.80 1.98
CA TYR A 442 -1.51 -6.45 3.24
C TYR A 442 -2.30 -7.75 3.41
N GLY A 443 -1.72 -8.81 3.98
CA GLY A 443 -2.41 -10.08 4.17
C GLY A 443 -2.97 -10.68 2.87
N CYS A 444 -4.11 -11.38 3.01
CA CYS A 444 -4.87 -11.95 1.89
C CYS A 444 -6.10 -11.07 1.55
N HIS A 445 -5.93 -9.74 1.57
CA HIS A 445 -6.97 -8.78 1.22
C HIS A 445 -7.11 -8.61 -0.31
N ALA A 446 -8.08 -7.79 -0.73
CA ALA A 446 -8.25 -7.40 -2.13
C ALA A 446 -7.00 -6.67 -2.67
N PRO A 447 -6.67 -6.81 -3.96
CA PRO A 447 -5.51 -6.16 -4.57
C PRO A 447 -5.59 -4.63 -4.48
N TYR A 448 -4.43 -3.97 -4.40
CA TYR A 448 -4.36 -2.51 -4.38
C TYR A 448 -4.26 -1.98 -5.81
N GLU A 449 -5.40 -1.84 -6.48
CA GLU A 449 -5.49 -1.33 -7.85
C GLU A 449 -4.96 0.12 -7.98
N GLN A 450 -5.00 0.88 -6.89
CA GLN A 450 -4.57 2.29 -6.84
C GLN A 450 -3.04 2.49 -6.71
N HIS A 451 -2.28 1.40 -6.54
CA HIS A 451 -0.83 1.45 -6.34
C HIS A 451 -0.09 0.61 -7.37
N HIS A 452 1.11 1.06 -7.75
CA HIS A 452 2.05 0.27 -8.54
C HIS A 452 2.92 -0.62 -7.67
N THR A 453 3.21 -0.19 -6.45
CA THR A 453 3.99 -0.95 -5.47
C THR A 453 3.53 -0.66 -4.03
N ASN A 454 3.87 -1.56 -3.12
CA ASN A 454 3.66 -1.41 -1.69
C ASN A 454 4.82 -2.07 -0.95
N ASN A 455 5.62 -1.33 -0.18
CA ASN A 455 6.84 -1.85 0.46
C ASN A 455 7.74 -2.66 -0.50
N GLY A 456 7.89 -2.22 -1.75
CA GLY A 456 8.76 -2.82 -2.75
C GLY A 456 8.26 -4.17 -3.29
N THR A 457 7.04 -4.60 -2.95
CA THR A 457 6.56 -5.94 -3.30
C THR A 457 6.58 -6.20 -4.80
N SER A 458 6.19 -5.22 -5.62
CA SER A 458 6.19 -5.35 -7.08
C SER A 458 7.58 -5.60 -7.64
N GLY A 459 8.62 -4.99 -7.05
CA GLY A 459 9.97 -5.26 -7.46
C GLY A 459 10.46 -6.64 -7.04
N SER A 460 10.22 -7.02 -5.78
CA SER A 460 10.63 -8.34 -5.26
C SER A 460 9.92 -9.50 -5.98
N ILE A 461 8.64 -9.35 -6.33
CA ILE A 461 7.85 -10.41 -6.98
C ILE A 461 8.17 -10.52 -8.47
N ALA A 462 8.52 -9.41 -9.13
CA ALA A 462 9.02 -9.42 -10.50
C ALA A 462 10.29 -10.29 -10.62
N ILE A 463 11.21 -10.12 -9.66
CA ILE A 463 12.43 -10.93 -9.56
C ILE A 463 12.10 -12.40 -9.32
N ALA A 464 11.24 -12.70 -8.34
CA ALA A 464 10.84 -14.07 -8.03
C ALA A 464 10.20 -14.78 -9.24
N PHE A 465 9.29 -14.10 -9.95
CA PHE A 465 8.68 -14.63 -11.17
C PHE A 465 9.68 -14.83 -12.31
N ALA A 466 10.63 -13.89 -12.49
CA ALA A 466 11.67 -14.05 -13.49
C ALA A 466 12.58 -15.26 -13.18
N LEU A 467 12.89 -15.51 -11.90
CA LEU A 467 13.73 -16.63 -11.47
C LEU A 467 13.05 -17.99 -11.65
N ILE A 468 11.73 -18.08 -11.40
CA ILE A 468 10.96 -19.33 -11.56
C ILE A 468 10.45 -19.54 -13.01
N GLY A 469 10.67 -18.59 -13.92
CA GLY A 469 10.25 -18.67 -15.32
C GLY A 469 8.80 -18.28 -15.60
N ASN A 470 8.12 -17.62 -14.66
CA ASN A 470 6.79 -17.04 -14.91
C ASN A 470 6.92 -15.71 -15.66
N MET A 471 6.95 -15.77 -16.99
CA MET A 471 7.17 -14.61 -17.85
C MET A 471 6.04 -13.57 -17.76
N GLU A 472 4.79 -14.00 -17.60
CA GLU A 472 3.64 -13.09 -17.48
C GLU A 472 3.76 -12.24 -16.21
N GLY A 473 3.98 -12.90 -15.06
CA GLY A 473 4.17 -12.24 -13.78
C GLY A 473 5.40 -11.33 -13.76
N ALA A 474 6.51 -11.80 -14.34
CA ALA A 474 7.74 -11.01 -14.45
C ALA A 474 7.53 -9.75 -15.30
N ARG A 475 6.84 -9.83 -16.44
CA ARG A 475 6.52 -8.66 -17.29
C ARG A 475 5.61 -7.67 -16.58
N PHE A 476 4.54 -8.14 -15.93
CA PHE A 476 3.59 -7.26 -15.28
C PHE A 476 4.24 -6.49 -14.12
N TYR A 477 4.87 -7.20 -13.19
CA TYR A 477 5.37 -6.59 -11.97
C TYR A 477 6.66 -5.79 -12.17
N SER A 478 7.51 -6.16 -13.13
CA SER A 478 8.71 -5.36 -13.45
C SER A 478 8.35 -4.00 -14.05
N ARG A 479 7.32 -3.96 -14.92
CA ARG A 479 6.76 -2.72 -15.44
C ARG A 479 6.08 -1.91 -14.35
N ALA A 480 5.28 -2.54 -13.48
CA ALA A 480 4.69 -1.84 -12.33
C ALA A 480 5.79 -1.22 -11.43
N SER A 481 6.87 -1.96 -11.18
CA SER A 481 8.03 -1.48 -10.43
C SER A 481 8.71 -0.29 -11.11
N ALA A 482 8.90 -0.34 -12.43
CA ALA A 482 9.49 0.74 -13.21
C ALA A 482 8.63 2.01 -13.18
N THR A 483 7.32 1.89 -13.08
CA THR A 483 6.37 3.02 -13.04
C THR A 483 6.20 3.61 -11.63
N ALA A 484 6.64 2.92 -10.58
CA ALA A 484 6.42 3.30 -9.20
C ALA A 484 7.37 4.41 -8.67
N SER A 485 7.98 5.23 -9.52
CA SER A 485 8.92 6.29 -9.08
C SER A 485 8.24 7.38 -8.24
N ASP A 486 6.94 7.64 -8.46
CA ASP A 486 6.15 8.57 -7.63
C ASP A 486 5.77 7.97 -6.26
N GLU A 487 5.86 6.64 -6.11
CA GLU A 487 5.55 5.88 -4.90
C GLU A 487 6.81 5.48 -4.12
N ILE A 488 8.01 5.87 -4.57
CA ILE A 488 9.29 5.39 -4.01
C ILE A 488 9.48 5.71 -2.52
N LEU A 489 8.91 6.82 -2.05
CA LEU A 489 8.97 7.24 -0.64
C LEU A 489 7.83 6.69 0.22
N THR A 490 6.93 5.89 -0.35
CA THR A 490 5.80 5.32 0.38
C THR A 490 6.19 4.05 1.13
N GLY A 491 5.27 3.50 1.93
CA GLY A 491 5.43 2.21 2.58
C GLY A 491 5.24 2.22 4.10
N HIS A 492 4.78 1.10 4.63
CA HIS A 492 4.66 0.84 6.05
C HIS A 492 6.04 0.81 6.71
N THR A 493 6.23 1.60 7.76
CA THR A 493 7.48 1.81 8.50
C THR A 493 8.59 2.58 7.76
N GLY A 494 8.29 3.17 6.60
CA GLY A 494 9.23 3.99 5.83
C GLY A 494 9.60 3.41 4.46
N PRO A 495 10.41 4.14 3.67
CA PRO A 495 10.63 3.85 2.25
C PRO A 495 11.69 2.79 1.96
N TRP A 496 12.36 2.26 2.99
CA TRP A 496 13.54 1.38 2.83
C TRP A 496 13.32 0.22 1.84
N TRP A 497 12.18 -0.48 1.93
CA TRP A 497 11.87 -1.59 1.03
C TRP A 497 11.53 -1.15 -0.39
N ASN A 498 10.85 -0.02 -0.55
CA ASN A 498 10.58 0.53 -1.87
C ASN A 498 11.89 0.91 -2.56
N ILE A 499 12.80 1.58 -1.85
CA ILE A 499 14.12 1.94 -2.36
C ILE A 499 14.92 0.69 -2.72
N LEU A 500 14.91 -0.34 -1.86
CA LEU A 500 15.60 -1.60 -2.13
C LEU A 500 15.05 -2.28 -3.39
N TRP A 501 13.76 -2.61 -3.43
CA TRP A 501 13.24 -3.56 -4.40
C TRP A 501 12.75 -2.92 -5.69
N SER A 502 12.26 -1.67 -5.66
CA SER A 502 11.62 -1.08 -6.85
C SER A 502 12.60 -0.88 -8.01
N GLY A 503 13.83 -0.44 -7.73
CA GLY A 503 14.87 -0.30 -8.76
C GLY A 503 15.40 -1.66 -9.24
N LEU A 504 15.52 -2.66 -8.37
CA LEU A 504 15.87 -4.03 -8.76
C LEU A 504 14.79 -4.67 -9.65
N GLY A 505 13.52 -4.45 -9.33
CA GLY A 505 12.39 -4.87 -10.15
C GLY A 505 12.33 -4.18 -11.51
N ALA A 506 12.60 -2.87 -11.55
CA ALA A 506 12.73 -2.14 -12.82
C ALA A 506 13.91 -2.67 -13.65
N ASN A 507 14.99 -3.14 -13.02
CA ASN A 507 16.11 -3.74 -13.75
C ASN A 507 15.75 -5.07 -14.44
N VAL A 508 14.65 -5.72 -14.09
CA VAL A 508 14.15 -6.90 -14.82
C VAL A 508 13.75 -6.53 -16.26
N THR A 509 13.24 -5.32 -16.52
CA THR A 509 12.89 -4.83 -17.88
C THR A 509 14.09 -4.30 -18.68
N GLY A 510 15.31 -4.51 -18.20
CA GLY A 510 16.52 -4.26 -18.97
C GLY A 510 17.16 -2.89 -18.76
N PRO A 511 18.28 -2.66 -19.46
CA PRO A 511 19.17 -1.53 -19.18
C PRO A 511 18.53 -0.16 -19.45
N GLU A 512 17.80 0.01 -20.55
CA GLU A 512 17.22 1.31 -20.91
C GLU A 512 16.15 1.77 -19.91
N VAL A 513 15.28 0.85 -19.46
CA VAL A 513 14.30 1.16 -18.41
C VAL A 513 15.00 1.47 -17.08
N THR A 514 16.06 0.73 -16.75
CA THR A 514 16.85 0.99 -15.54
C THR A 514 17.41 2.41 -15.55
N THR A 515 17.97 2.85 -16.67
CA THR A 515 18.45 4.22 -16.87
C THR A 515 17.31 5.23 -16.71
N ALA A 516 16.17 5.02 -17.39
CA ALA A 516 15.02 5.93 -17.32
C ALA A 516 14.45 6.04 -15.89
N TYR A 517 14.28 4.92 -15.20
CA TYR A 517 13.81 4.86 -13.82
C TYR A 517 14.76 5.61 -12.87
N ASN A 518 16.06 5.31 -12.95
CA ASN A 518 17.07 5.93 -12.10
C ASN A 518 17.23 7.44 -12.36
N LYS A 519 16.91 7.90 -13.57
CA LYS A 519 16.84 9.33 -13.90
C LYS A 519 15.71 10.03 -13.12
N GLN A 520 14.55 9.40 -12.97
CA GLN A 520 13.43 9.98 -12.21
C GLN A 520 13.72 10.06 -10.71
N ILE A 521 14.35 9.03 -10.13
CA ILE A 521 14.71 9.02 -8.70
C ILE A 521 16.12 9.56 -8.44
N HIS A 522 16.70 10.27 -9.40
CA HIS A 522 18.09 10.73 -9.33
C HIS A 522 18.34 11.65 -8.14
N TRP A 523 17.44 12.59 -7.91
CA TRP A 523 17.51 13.52 -6.78
C TRP A 523 17.65 12.75 -5.46
N LEU A 524 16.86 11.69 -5.27
CA LEU A 524 16.83 10.90 -4.05
C LEU A 524 18.21 10.28 -3.79
N ARG A 525 18.79 9.63 -4.79
CA ARG A 525 20.10 8.98 -4.67
C ARG A 525 21.21 9.98 -4.34
N THR A 526 21.17 11.18 -4.93
CA THR A 526 22.16 12.22 -4.65
C THR A 526 22.01 12.82 -3.25
N ILE A 527 20.79 13.18 -2.84
CA ILE A 527 20.58 13.81 -1.52
C ILE A 527 20.81 12.85 -0.36
N THR A 528 20.62 11.54 -0.55
CA THR A 528 20.82 10.55 0.53
C THR A 528 22.27 10.08 0.65
N ARG A 529 23.14 10.39 -0.32
CA ARG A 529 24.55 9.98 -0.28
C ARG A 529 25.36 10.94 0.59
N ALA A 530 25.94 10.44 1.66
CA ALA A 530 26.81 11.22 2.53
C ALA A 530 28.24 11.32 1.96
N TRP A 531 29.03 12.19 2.59
CA TRP A 531 30.40 12.51 2.19
C TRP A 531 31.41 11.39 2.48
N ASP A 532 31.08 10.51 3.44
CA ASP A 532 31.91 9.39 3.92
C ASP A 532 31.65 8.07 3.17
N GLY A 533 30.77 8.08 2.17
CA GLY A 533 30.41 6.90 1.38
C GLY A 533 29.18 6.13 1.88
N ARG A 534 28.59 6.50 3.02
CA ARG A 534 27.32 5.90 3.46
C ARG A 534 26.12 6.54 2.77
N PHE A 535 24.97 5.90 2.89
CA PHE A 535 23.68 6.51 2.58
C PHE A 535 22.86 6.69 3.85
N VAL A 536 22.07 7.76 3.88
CA VAL A 536 21.19 8.13 4.98
C VAL A 536 19.75 7.96 4.53
N GLY A 537 18.96 7.23 5.30
CA GLY A 537 17.51 7.15 5.07
C GLY A 537 16.86 8.53 5.15
N MET A 538 15.77 8.73 4.40
CA MET A 538 14.96 9.93 4.56
C MET A 538 14.27 9.90 5.93
N LEU A 539 14.75 10.74 6.87
CA LEU A 539 14.39 10.72 8.29
C LEU A 539 12.99 11.29 8.59
N ALA A 540 12.44 12.13 7.72
CA ALA A 540 11.03 12.51 7.72
C ALA A 540 10.26 11.70 6.66
N TRP A 541 8.93 11.87 6.56
CA TRP A 541 7.97 10.89 5.99
C TRP A 541 7.65 9.73 6.96
N GLY A 542 7.37 10.09 8.22
CA GLY A 542 6.89 9.22 9.31
C GLY A 542 7.71 7.94 9.55
N VAL A 543 8.99 7.96 9.16
CA VAL A 543 9.99 7.06 9.71
C VAL A 543 10.09 7.36 11.20
N ASN A 544 9.91 6.33 12.04
CA ASN A 544 10.20 6.48 13.45
C ASN A 544 11.72 6.73 13.57
N PRO A 545 12.19 7.82 14.18
CA PRO A 545 13.63 8.10 14.34
C PRO A 545 14.39 6.97 15.09
N LYS A 546 13.68 6.00 15.68
CA LYS A 546 14.26 4.75 16.21
C LYS A 546 14.71 3.74 15.15
N GLN A 547 14.53 3.99 13.84
CA GLN A 547 15.05 3.14 12.78
C GLN A 547 16.48 3.55 12.37
N GLY A 548 17.46 3.07 13.13
CA GLY A 548 18.88 2.97 12.73
C GLY A 548 19.33 1.51 12.60
N LYS A 549 18.39 0.56 12.51
CA LYS A 549 18.66 -0.89 12.47
C LYS A 549 18.74 -1.44 11.04
N LEU A 550 18.00 -0.86 10.10
CA LEU A 550 18.11 -1.20 8.68
C LEU A 550 19.30 -0.44 8.09
N CYS A 551 19.96 -1.01 7.09
CA CYS A 551 21.13 -0.40 6.46
C CYS A 551 20.70 0.24 5.13
N ASP A 552 20.56 1.57 5.10
CA ASP A 552 20.26 2.33 3.88
C ASP A 552 21.40 2.20 2.87
N THR A 553 22.65 2.31 3.32
CA THR A 553 23.85 2.11 2.49
C THR A 553 23.79 0.84 1.63
N ALA A 554 23.26 -0.25 2.20
CA ALA A 554 23.09 -1.51 1.48
C ALA A 554 22.09 -1.44 0.32
N THR A 555 20.95 -0.75 0.50
CA THR A 555 19.89 -0.68 -0.52
C THR A 555 20.36 0.11 -1.73
N TYR A 556 21.04 1.23 -1.50
CA TYR A 556 21.63 2.03 -2.56
C TYR A 556 22.79 1.30 -3.25
N LEU A 557 23.67 0.62 -2.51
CA LEU A 557 24.74 -0.17 -3.11
C LEU A 557 24.21 -1.25 -4.06
N MET A 558 23.15 -1.97 -3.67
CA MET A 558 22.49 -2.95 -4.55
C MET A 558 21.91 -2.30 -5.81
N ASN A 559 21.23 -1.15 -5.67
CA ASN A 559 20.62 -0.46 -6.81
C ASN A 559 21.66 0.13 -7.77
N TYR A 560 22.72 0.76 -7.27
CA TYR A 560 23.83 1.23 -8.11
C TYR A 560 24.53 0.07 -8.82
N SER A 561 24.61 -1.09 -8.17
CA SER A 561 25.22 -2.30 -8.74
C SER A 561 24.27 -3.12 -9.62
N ALA A 562 22.98 -2.77 -9.70
CA ALA A 562 21.97 -3.57 -10.41
C ALA A 562 22.33 -3.82 -11.88
N GLY A 563 22.93 -2.82 -12.53
CA GLY A 563 23.40 -2.92 -13.92
C GLY A 563 24.52 -3.96 -14.13
N ARG A 564 25.26 -4.33 -13.07
CA ARG A 564 26.32 -5.34 -13.14
C ARG A 564 25.77 -6.77 -13.21
N ARG A 565 24.53 -7.00 -12.74
CA ARG A 565 23.86 -8.31 -12.72
C ARG A 565 24.74 -9.43 -12.14
N ALA A 566 25.51 -9.11 -11.11
CA ALA A 566 26.48 -10.04 -10.53
C ALA A 566 25.83 -11.21 -9.76
N ILE A 567 24.63 -11.00 -9.22
CA ILE A 567 23.85 -11.94 -8.41
C ILE A 567 22.41 -12.07 -8.94
N HIS A 568 21.69 -13.11 -8.54
CA HIS A 568 20.37 -13.43 -9.11
C HIS A 568 19.33 -12.34 -8.85
N ILE A 569 19.26 -11.77 -7.65
CA ILE A 569 18.35 -10.65 -7.34
C ILE A 569 18.70 -9.34 -8.05
N THR A 570 19.92 -9.19 -8.58
CA THR A 570 20.28 -8.07 -9.47
C THR A 570 20.10 -8.41 -10.94
N GLY A 571 19.50 -9.56 -11.26
CA GLY A 571 19.10 -9.94 -12.61
C GLY A 571 20.06 -10.84 -13.36
N LYS A 572 20.96 -11.55 -12.66
CA LYS A 572 21.83 -12.59 -13.25
C LYS A 572 20.98 -13.71 -13.86
N GLY A 573 21.20 -13.99 -15.15
CA GLY A 573 20.56 -15.10 -15.84
C GLY A 573 19.07 -14.93 -16.14
N MET A 574 18.50 -13.73 -15.92
CA MET A 574 17.12 -13.44 -16.30
C MET A 574 16.97 -13.33 -17.83
N ASP A 575 15.83 -13.76 -18.35
CA ASP A 575 15.53 -13.74 -19.77
C ASP A 575 15.47 -12.31 -20.32
N LYS A 576 16.26 -12.07 -21.37
CA LYS A 576 16.33 -10.78 -22.07
C LYS A 576 15.06 -10.46 -22.85
N SER A 577 14.17 -11.43 -23.10
CA SER A 577 12.86 -11.20 -23.70
C SER A 577 11.94 -10.31 -22.85
N LEU A 578 12.29 -10.06 -21.58
CA LEU A 578 11.62 -9.10 -20.70
C LEU A 578 12.04 -7.65 -20.96
N TRP A 579 13.10 -7.41 -21.74
CA TRP A 579 13.67 -6.09 -21.92
C TRP A 579 12.79 -5.20 -22.80
N LEU A 580 12.65 -3.94 -22.39
CA LEU A 580 12.03 -2.89 -23.19
C LEU A 580 13.12 -1.95 -23.72
N THR A 581 12.91 -1.43 -24.92
CA THR A 581 13.82 -0.49 -25.59
C THR A 581 13.06 0.70 -26.18
N GLY A 582 13.77 1.75 -26.55
CA GLY A 582 13.24 2.94 -27.20
C GLY A 582 12.18 3.64 -26.36
N LYS A 583 11.08 4.04 -27.01
CA LYS A 583 10.00 4.80 -26.37
C LYS A 583 9.32 4.04 -25.22
N ALA A 584 9.15 2.73 -25.36
CA ALA A 584 8.60 1.89 -24.30
C ALA A 584 9.49 1.93 -23.05
N ALA A 585 10.81 2.02 -23.21
CA ALA A 585 11.75 2.14 -22.12
C ALA A 585 11.77 3.54 -21.49
N SER A 586 11.84 4.59 -22.32
CA SER A 586 11.89 5.98 -21.84
C SER A 586 10.64 6.39 -21.07
N ASP A 587 9.48 5.90 -21.49
CA ASP A 587 8.18 6.30 -20.94
C ASP A 587 7.77 5.45 -19.73
N SER A 588 8.45 4.32 -19.49
CA SER A 588 8.13 3.39 -18.39
C SER A 588 7.97 4.06 -17.01
N PRO A 589 8.84 5.01 -16.60
CA PRO A 589 8.71 5.65 -15.29
C PRO A 589 7.48 6.53 -15.11
N VAL A 590 6.87 6.99 -16.21
CA VAL A 590 5.73 7.92 -16.17
C VAL A 590 4.44 7.28 -16.71
N ALA A 591 4.48 6.02 -17.15
CA ALA A 591 3.36 5.31 -17.78
C ALA A 591 2.15 5.05 -16.85
N GLY A 592 2.25 5.41 -15.58
CA GLY A 592 1.23 5.22 -14.54
C GLY A 592 0.62 6.52 -14.01
N VAL A 593 0.84 7.61 -14.73
CA VAL A 593 0.28 8.93 -14.45
C VAL A 593 -0.51 9.39 -15.68
N ILE A 594 -1.70 9.96 -15.46
CA ILE A 594 -2.45 10.64 -16.52
C ILE A 594 -1.74 11.98 -16.75
N GLY A 595 -1.29 12.23 -17.98
CA GLY A 595 -0.60 13.47 -18.31
C GLY A 595 -1.53 14.69 -18.23
N GLU A 596 -0.96 15.87 -17.98
CA GLU A 596 -1.71 17.13 -17.80
C GLU A 596 -2.61 17.50 -19.00
N SER A 597 -2.26 17.05 -20.21
CA SER A 597 -3.04 17.27 -21.42
C SER A 597 -4.04 16.14 -21.75
N GLN A 598 -4.17 15.12 -20.89
CA GLN A 598 -4.95 13.91 -21.14
C GLN A 598 -6.19 13.82 -20.24
N HIS A 599 -6.78 14.98 -19.95
CA HIS A 599 -7.96 15.12 -19.11
C HIS A 599 -9.25 15.32 -19.91
N ASP A 600 -9.25 15.06 -21.22
CA ASP A 600 -10.45 15.01 -22.04
C ASP A 600 -11.09 13.61 -22.05
N ALA A 601 -12.39 13.53 -22.37
CA ALA A 601 -13.14 12.27 -22.32
C ALA A 601 -12.58 11.18 -23.26
N GLU A 602 -12.05 11.53 -24.43
CA GLU A 602 -11.52 10.59 -25.42
C GLU A 602 -10.22 9.94 -24.93
N SER A 603 -9.28 10.76 -24.44
CA SER A 603 -8.05 10.29 -23.80
C SER A 603 -8.35 9.38 -22.60
N LEU A 604 -9.32 9.75 -21.77
CA LEU A 604 -9.68 8.97 -20.59
C LEU A 604 -10.35 7.63 -20.95
N LEU A 605 -11.22 7.61 -21.97
CA LEU A 605 -11.77 6.35 -22.50
C LEU A 605 -10.66 5.41 -23.01
N THR A 606 -9.61 5.96 -23.64
CA THR A 606 -8.44 5.18 -24.06
C THR A 606 -7.70 4.60 -22.85
N HIS A 607 -7.52 5.38 -21.78
CA HIS A 607 -6.85 4.93 -20.56
C HIS A 607 -7.61 3.86 -19.78
N LEU A 608 -8.92 3.68 -20.00
CA LEU A 608 -9.66 2.52 -19.48
C LEU A 608 -9.10 1.18 -20.00
N GLY A 609 -8.41 1.18 -21.14
CA GLY A 609 -7.73 0.01 -21.69
C GLY A 609 -6.29 -0.20 -21.22
N SER A 610 -5.78 0.65 -20.32
CA SER A 610 -4.37 0.59 -19.89
C SER A 610 -4.00 -0.75 -19.25
N PRO A 611 -2.78 -1.27 -19.46
CA PRO A 611 -2.31 -2.47 -18.75
C PRO A 611 -2.08 -2.24 -17.25
N PHE A 612 -2.06 -0.98 -16.80
CA PHE A 612 -1.87 -0.65 -15.39
C PHE A 612 -3.23 -0.42 -14.69
N PRO A 613 -3.57 -1.22 -13.65
CA PRO A 613 -4.85 -1.07 -12.92
C PRO A 613 -5.10 0.35 -12.42
N ARG A 614 -4.06 1.01 -11.90
CA ARG A 614 -4.13 2.40 -11.41
C ARG A 614 -4.58 3.37 -12.49
N MET A 615 -4.14 3.19 -13.73
CA MET A 615 -4.53 4.04 -14.85
C MET A 615 -5.99 3.86 -15.21
N ARG A 616 -6.48 2.62 -15.23
CA ARG A 616 -7.90 2.33 -15.48
C ARG A 616 -8.80 2.96 -14.42
N LEU A 617 -8.42 2.79 -13.15
CA LEU A 617 -9.17 3.35 -12.03
C LEU A 617 -9.17 4.89 -12.06
N ARG A 618 -8.00 5.50 -12.27
CA ARG A 618 -7.90 6.97 -12.38
C ARG A 618 -8.67 7.50 -13.57
N ALA A 619 -8.62 6.83 -14.73
CA ALA A 619 -9.37 7.25 -15.89
C ALA A 619 -10.89 7.23 -15.62
N ALA A 620 -11.40 6.18 -14.98
CA ALA A 620 -12.79 6.12 -14.54
C ALA A 620 -13.17 7.24 -13.55
N GLN A 621 -12.30 7.53 -12.59
CA GLN A 621 -12.50 8.64 -11.64
C GLN A 621 -12.51 10.00 -12.35
N HIS A 622 -11.58 10.21 -13.29
CA HIS A 622 -11.48 11.45 -14.06
C HIS A 622 -12.67 11.63 -15.01
N LEU A 623 -13.20 10.56 -15.62
CA LEU A 623 -14.46 10.64 -16.39
C LEU A 623 -15.62 11.12 -15.52
N ALA A 624 -15.69 10.65 -14.27
CA ALA A 624 -16.71 11.09 -13.32
C ALA A 624 -16.46 12.52 -12.78
N ILE A 625 -15.20 12.94 -12.64
CA ILE A 625 -14.81 14.33 -12.34
C ILE A 625 -15.34 15.28 -13.43
N LEU A 626 -15.25 14.87 -14.70
CA LEU A 626 -15.75 15.63 -15.86
C LEU A 626 -17.26 15.56 -16.04
N ASP A 627 -17.96 14.69 -15.30
CA ASP A 627 -19.37 14.35 -15.56
C ASP A 627 -19.62 13.95 -17.04
N ALA A 628 -18.68 13.19 -17.61
CA ALA A 628 -18.61 12.94 -19.04
C ALA A 628 -19.79 12.13 -19.60
N ASP A 629 -20.30 12.54 -20.77
CA ASP A 629 -21.34 11.80 -21.50
C ASP A 629 -20.78 10.64 -22.33
N VAL A 630 -20.44 9.53 -21.66
CA VAL A 630 -19.75 8.42 -22.32
C VAL A 630 -20.39 7.06 -22.08
N THR A 631 -21.68 7.03 -21.72
CA THR A 631 -22.40 5.79 -21.35
C THR A 631 -22.32 4.74 -22.45
N ASP A 632 -22.60 5.10 -23.70
CA ASP A 632 -22.60 4.16 -24.83
C ASP A 632 -21.20 3.61 -25.12
N GLN A 633 -20.18 4.47 -25.04
CA GLN A 633 -18.78 4.08 -25.23
C GLN A 633 -18.33 3.13 -24.12
N VAL A 634 -18.69 3.41 -22.87
CA VAL A 634 -18.37 2.55 -21.72
C VAL A 634 -19.09 1.20 -21.84
N MET A 635 -20.36 1.19 -22.23
CA MET A 635 -21.12 -0.06 -22.43
C MET A 635 -20.58 -0.88 -23.61
N LYS A 636 -20.13 -0.22 -24.69
CA LYS A 636 -19.44 -0.88 -25.80
C LYS A 636 -18.13 -1.51 -25.35
N LEU A 637 -17.32 -0.80 -24.56
CA LEU A 637 -16.09 -1.35 -23.99
C LEU A 637 -16.36 -2.55 -23.07
N LEU A 638 -17.47 -2.55 -22.33
CA LEU A 638 -17.87 -3.69 -21.48
C LEU A 638 -18.21 -4.93 -22.32
N ALA A 639 -18.89 -4.76 -23.45
CA ALA A 639 -19.37 -5.85 -24.30
C ALA A 639 -18.30 -6.40 -25.26
N GLU A 640 -17.52 -5.50 -25.89
CA GLU A 640 -16.64 -5.84 -27.02
C GLU A 640 -15.14 -5.64 -26.70
N GLY A 641 -14.82 -5.00 -25.57
CA GLY A 641 -13.44 -4.67 -25.22
C GLY A 641 -12.59 -5.90 -24.88
N ASN A 642 -11.27 -5.73 -24.96
CA ASN A 642 -10.35 -6.70 -24.36
C ASN A 642 -10.47 -6.70 -22.82
N GLN A 643 -9.82 -7.65 -22.15
CA GLN A 643 -9.89 -7.80 -20.70
C GLN A 643 -9.61 -6.49 -19.93
N ASN A 644 -8.58 -5.71 -20.32
CA ASN A 644 -8.25 -4.47 -19.64
C ASN A 644 -9.33 -3.41 -19.87
N GLN A 645 -9.83 -3.26 -21.10
CA GLN A 645 -10.91 -2.35 -21.44
C GLN A 645 -12.20 -2.68 -20.67
N ARG A 646 -12.55 -3.96 -20.56
CA ARG A 646 -13.74 -4.41 -19.80
C ARG A 646 -13.59 -4.11 -18.31
N ILE A 647 -12.40 -4.34 -17.73
CA ILE A 647 -12.10 -3.94 -16.34
C ILE A 647 -12.24 -2.43 -16.15
N GLY A 648 -11.68 -1.63 -17.07
CA GLY A 648 -11.81 -0.19 -17.03
C GLY A 648 -13.26 0.27 -17.15
N ALA A 649 -14.03 -0.35 -18.05
CA ALA A 649 -15.46 -0.08 -18.22
C ALA A 649 -16.25 -0.37 -16.93
N ILE A 650 -15.97 -1.47 -16.22
CA ILE A 650 -16.61 -1.77 -14.92
C ILE A 650 -16.28 -0.69 -13.87
N HIS A 651 -15.05 -0.19 -13.84
CA HIS A 651 -14.70 0.94 -12.96
C HIS A 651 -15.41 2.23 -13.39
N ALA A 652 -15.51 2.51 -14.70
CA ALA A 652 -16.22 3.68 -15.22
C ALA A 652 -17.72 3.61 -14.88
N ILE A 653 -18.38 2.46 -15.07
CA ILE A 653 -19.77 2.20 -14.67
C ILE A 653 -19.99 2.53 -13.19
N ALA A 654 -19.08 2.11 -12.32
CA ALA A 654 -19.19 2.38 -10.89
C ALA A 654 -19.01 3.86 -10.53
N ASN A 655 -18.04 4.55 -11.16
CA ASN A 655 -17.74 5.96 -10.85
C ASN A 655 -18.76 6.91 -11.48
N LEU A 656 -19.25 6.62 -12.68
CA LEU A 656 -20.29 7.37 -13.40
C LEU A 656 -21.70 6.98 -12.98
N LYS A 657 -21.85 5.93 -12.15
CA LYS A 657 -23.14 5.37 -11.70
C LYS A 657 -24.08 4.99 -12.84
N ILE A 658 -23.57 4.27 -13.84
CA ILE A 658 -24.36 3.78 -14.98
C ILE A 658 -25.25 2.61 -14.52
N THR A 659 -26.45 2.91 -14.04
CA THR A 659 -27.36 1.90 -13.46
C THR A 659 -27.95 0.94 -14.49
N SER A 660 -28.08 1.37 -15.75
CA SER A 660 -28.52 0.53 -16.88
C SER A 660 -27.60 -0.68 -17.12
N ALA A 661 -26.37 -0.65 -16.61
CA ALA A 661 -25.39 -1.74 -16.74
C ALA A 661 -25.70 -2.97 -15.86
N ALA A 662 -26.62 -2.87 -14.89
CA ALA A 662 -26.83 -3.93 -13.89
C ALA A 662 -27.08 -5.31 -14.50
N LYS A 663 -27.93 -5.41 -15.55
CA LYS A 663 -28.18 -6.68 -16.23
C LYS A 663 -26.92 -7.23 -16.91
N ALA A 664 -26.17 -6.39 -17.62
CA ALA A 664 -24.94 -6.81 -18.29
C ALA A 664 -23.88 -7.32 -17.29
N LEU A 665 -23.76 -6.66 -16.13
CA LEU A 665 -22.87 -7.12 -15.07
C LEU A 665 -23.32 -8.46 -14.47
N VAL A 666 -24.63 -8.70 -14.31
CA VAL A 666 -25.15 -10.00 -13.88
C VAL A 666 -24.86 -11.09 -14.90
N ASP A 667 -25.03 -10.81 -16.20
CA ASP A 667 -24.74 -11.76 -17.26
C ASP A 667 -23.24 -12.13 -17.29
N ILE A 668 -22.34 -11.16 -17.08
CA ILE A 668 -20.89 -11.39 -16.90
C ILE A 668 -20.63 -12.30 -15.70
N VAL A 669 -21.23 -12.00 -14.54
CA VAL A 669 -21.04 -12.82 -13.33
C VAL A 669 -21.48 -14.28 -13.54
N LYS A 670 -22.52 -14.50 -14.35
CA LYS A 670 -23.05 -15.84 -14.67
C LYS A 670 -22.23 -16.60 -15.70
N ASP A 671 -21.47 -15.92 -16.56
CA ASP A 671 -20.70 -16.59 -17.61
C ASP A 671 -19.47 -17.32 -17.05
N GLU A 672 -19.56 -18.66 -16.98
CA GLU A 672 -18.48 -19.51 -16.50
C GLU A 672 -17.20 -19.45 -17.33
N LYS A 673 -17.30 -19.05 -18.60
CA LYS A 673 -16.17 -18.96 -19.53
C LYS A 673 -15.47 -17.61 -19.48
N ASP A 674 -16.06 -16.62 -18.84
CA ASP A 674 -15.50 -15.28 -18.76
C ASP A 674 -14.33 -15.22 -17.77
N ASN A 675 -13.48 -14.20 -17.94
CA ASN A 675 -12.32 -13.98 -17.10
C ASN A 675 -12.74 -13.80 -15.63
N LEU A 676 -12.17 -14.61 -14.74
CA LEU A 676 -12.50 -14.63 -13.32
C LEU A 676 -12.38 -13.25 -12.64
N TRP A 677 -11.41 -12.42 -13.03
CA TRP A 677 -11.24 -11.09 -12.45
C TRP A 677 -12.31 -10.10 -12.91
N VAL A 678 -12.73 -10.18 -14.19
CA VAL A 678 -13.85 -9.39 -14.72
C VAL A 678 -15.14 -9.73 -13.97
N ARG A 679 -15.39 -11.02 -13.72
CA ARG A 679 -16.54 -11.50 -12.93
C ARG A 679 -16.52 -11.03 -11.48
N GLN A 680 -15.36 -11.11 -10.82
CA GLN A 680 -15.17 -10.61 -9.46
C GLN A 680 -15.49 -9.11 -9.36
N LEU A 681 -14.94 -8.30 -10.27
CA LEU A 681 -15.20 -6.86 -10.29
C LEU A 681 -16.67 -6.55 -10.56
N ALA A 682 -17.32 -7.24 -11.51
CA ALA A 682 -18.74 -7.09 -11.78
C ALA A 682 -19.59 -7.37 -10.53
N ALA A 683 -19.33 -8.46 -9.81
CA ALA A 683 -19.99 -8.80 -8.54
C ALA A 683 -19.79 -7.69 -7.48
N GLN A 684 -18.57 -7.19 -7.33
CA GLN A 684 -18.28 -6.11 -6.37
C GLN A 684 -19.05 -4.83 -6.69
N LYS A 685 -19.27 -4.49 -7.97
CA LYS A 685 -20.00 -3.27 -8.36
C LYS A 685 -21.51 -3.43 -8.21
N LEU A 686 -22.06 -4.60 -8.54
CA LEU A 686 -23.49 -4.92 -8.34
C LEU A 686 -23.95 -4.71 -6.89
N ALA A 687 -23.05 -4.89 -5.92
CA ALA A 687 -23.31 -4.65 -4.50
C ALA A 687 -23.81 -3.23 -4.18
N TYR A 688 -23.60 -2.26 -5.08
CA TYR A 688 -23.97 -0.86 -4.90
C TYR A 688 -25.03 -0.38 -5.90
N MET A 689 -25.68 -1.29 -6.63
CA MET A 689 -26.74 -0.98 -7.60
C MET A 689 -28.09 -1.46 -7.07
N GLU A 690 -29.07 -0.58 -7.01
CA GLU A 690 -30.43 -0.93 -6.59
C GLU A 690 -31.11 -1.86 -7.62
N GLU A 691 -30.77 -1.66 -8.89
CA GLU A 691 -31.21 -2.45 -10.04
C GLU A 691 -30.71 -3.90 -9.99
N ALA A 692 -29.74 -4.21 -9.13
CA ALA A 692 -29.26 -5.57 -8.92
C ALA A 692 -30.17 -6.42 -8.01
N LYS A 693 -31.05 -5.78 -7.20
CA LYS A 693 -31.92 -6.48 -6.23
C LYS A 693 -32.76 -7.62 -6.83
N PRO A 694 -33.42 -7.46 -8.00
CA PRO A 694 -34.21 -8.52 -8.61
C PRO A 694 -33.40 -9.78 -8.97
N TYR A 695 -32.09 -9.65 -9.16
CA TYR A 695 -31.21 -10.76 -9.56
C TYR A 695 -30.65 -11.56 -8.37
N GLY A 696 -30.98 -11.18 -7.13
CA GLY A 696 -30.53 -11.88 -5.92
C GLY A 696 -30.71 -13.41 -5.97
N PRO A 697 -31.90 -13.94 -6.33
CA PRO A 697 -32.13 -15.38 -6.46
C PRO A 697 -31.23 -16.07 -7.50
N GLU A 698 -30.91 -15.40 -8.62
CA GLU A 698 -30.01 -15.96 -9.63
C GLU A 698 -28.55 -15.97 -9.15
N LEU A 699 -28.13 -14.91 -8.45
CA LEU A 699 -26.78 -14.80 -7.90
C LEU A 699 -26.52 -15.82 -6.77
N LEU A 700 -27.55 -16.22 -6.02
CA LEU A 700 -27.48 -17.35 -5.09
C LEU A 700 -27.13 -18.66 -5.81
N LYS A 701 -27.73 -18.92 -6.98
CA LYS A 701 -27.41 -20.09 -7.81
C LYS A 701 -25.97 -20.08 -8.28
N VAL A 702 -25.48 -18.91 -8.71
CA VAL A 702 -24.06 -18.75 -9.09
C VAL A 702 -23.15 -19.04 -7.90
N LEU A 703 -23.48 -18.57 -6.69
CA LEU A 703 -22.66 -18.80 -5.50
C LEU A 703 -22.54 -20.28 -5.15
N VAL A 704 -23.63 -21.05 -5.16
CA VAL A 704 -23.56 -22.49 -4.81
C VAL A 704 -22.84 -23.33 -5.85
N ALA A 705 -22.90 -22.94 -7.13
CA ALA A 705 -22.26 -23.69 -8.21
C ALA A 705 -20.77 -23.97 -7.95
N ASP A 706 -20.32 -25.16 -8.33
CA ASP A 706 -18.92 -25.55 -8.20
C ASP A 706 -18.05 -24.77 -9.21
N LYS A 707 -16.84 -24.38 -8.78
CA LYS A 707 -15.93 -23.51 -9.55
C LYS A 707 -14.50 -24.01 -9.41
N PRO A 708 -14.14 -25.18 -9.98
CA PRO A 708 -12.82 -25.76 -9.82
C PRO A 708 -11.70 -24.87 -10.39
N TYR A 709 -12.03 -23.96 -11.31
CA TYR A 709 -11.12 -22.94 -11.86
C TYR A 709 -10.79 -21.81 -10.87
N ASP A 710 -11.64 -21.54 -9.87
CA ASP A 710 -11.43 -20.51 -8.85
C ASP A 710 -10.85 -21.14 -7.57
N THR A 711 -9.54 -21.45 -7.62
CA THR A 711 -8.84 -22.16 -6.53
C THR A 711 -9.04 -21.52 -5.14
N PHE A 712 -9.17 -20.19 -5.08
CA PHE A 712 -9.30 -19.46 -3.82
C PHE A 712 -10.75 -19.08 -3.49
N ALA A 713 -11.69 -19.46 -4.35
CA ALA A 713 -13.11 -19.10 -4.28
C ALA A 713 -13.32 -17.58 -4.12
N ASP A 714 -12.46 -16.80 -4.79
CA ASP A 714 -12.48 -15.33 -4.71
C ASP A 714 -13.77 -14.75 -5.30
N LEU A 715 -14.38 -15.40 -6.30
CA LEU A 715 -15.71 -15.00 -6.81
C LEU A 715 -16.80 -15.24 -5.77
N ASP A 716 -16.77 -16.38 -5.06
CA ASP A 716 -17.75 -16.67 -4.00
C ASP A 716 -17.62 -15.68 -2.84
N ARG A 717 -16.40 -15.31 -2.48
CA ARG A 717 -16.11 -14.23 -1.51
C ARG A 717 -16.76 -12.92 -1.93
N ASP A 718 -16.54 -12.49 -3.17
CA ASP A 718 -17.03 -11.20 -3.66
C ASP A 718 -18.55 -11.20 -3.86
N LEU A 719 -19.11 -12.30 -4.34
CA LEU A 719 -20.56 -12.52 -4.42
C LEU A 719 -21.22 -12.50 -3.05
N GLY A 720 -20.62 -13.13 -2.04
CA GLY A 720 -21.14 -13.09 -0.67
C GLY A 720 -21.26 -11.66 -0.15
N VAL A 721 -20.24 -10.83 -0.37
CA VAL A 721 -20.28 -9.41 0.00
C VAL A 721 -21.35 -8.65 -0.78
N ALA A 722 -21.52 -8.95 -2.07
CA ALA A 722 -22.56 -8.34 -2.89
C ALA A 722 -23.98 -8.72 -2.43
N LEU A 723 -24.21 -9.99 -2.15
CA LEU A 723 -25.49 -10.54 -1.70
C LEU A 723 -25.95 -9.95 -0.37
N VAL A 724 -25.03 -9.63 0.55
CA VAL A 724 -25.38 -8.92 1.80
C VAL A 724 -26.12 -7.61 1.53
N LYS A 725 -25.78 -6.91 0.44
CA LYS A 725 -26.42 -5.65 0.07
C LYS A 725 -27.63 -5.84 -0.82
N ILE A 726 -27.53 -6.74 -1.80
CA ILE A 726 -28.60 -7.06 -2.76
C ILE A 726 -29.82 -7.66 -2.03
N LEU A 727 -29.61 -8.52 -1.04
CA LEU A 727 -30.68 -9.14 -0.24
C LEU A 727 -30.97 -8.36 1.05
N GLY A 728 -30.26 -7.27 1.30
CA GLY A 728 -30.43 -6.45 2.49
C GLY A 728 -31.68 -5.55 2.44
N PRO A 729 -32.10 -4.96 3.59
CA PRO A 729 -31.45 -5.05 4.90
C PRO A 729 -31.74 -6.37 5.65
N ASP A 730 -32.73 -7.15 5.21
CA ASP A 730 -33.11 -8.43 5.83
C ASP A 730 -33.47 -9.49 4.78
N PRO A 731 -32.59 -10.47 4.51
CA PRO A 731 -32.87 -11.55 3.57
C PRO A 731 -34.08 -12.41 3.97
N TYR A 732 -34.41 -12.53 5.26
CA TYR A 732 -35.54 -13.35 5.73
C TYR A 732 -36.89 -12.67 5.53
N ALA A 733 -36.92 -11.36 5.24
CA ALA A 733 -38.12 -10.66 4.82
C ALA A 733 -38.46 -10.88 3.34
N LEU A 734 -37.55 -11.50 2.56
CA LEU A 734 -37.71 -11.78 1.15
C LEU A 734 -38.28 -13.18 0.92
N LYS A 735 -39.02 -13.37 -0.18
CA LYS A 735 -39.51 -14.70 -0.62
C LYS A 735 -38.40 -15.47 -1.35
N LEU A 736 -37.40 -15.93 -0.60
CA LEU A 736 -36.28 -16.73 -1.11
C LEU A 736 -36.54 -18.23 -0.94
N ASP A 737 -35.94 -19.03 -1.81
CA ASP A 737 -35.79 -20.47 -1.59
C ASP A 737 -34.88 -20.68 -0.36
N LYS A 738 -35.49 -21.16 0.73
CA LYS A 738 -34.82 -21.34 2.02
C LYS A 738 -33.66 -22.35 1.96
N ASP A 739 -33.76 -23.38 1.13
CA ASP A 739 -32.74 -24.42 1.02
C ASP A 739 -31.55 -23.91 0.21
N LEU A 740 -31.80 -23.26 -0.93
CA LEU A 740 -30.76 -22.60 -1.71
C LEU A 740 -30.04 -21.52 -0.89
N PHE A 741 -30.78 -20.68 -0.17
CA PHE A 741 -30.20 -19.65 0.68
C PHE A 741 -29.34 -20.26 1.80
N SER A 742 -29.82 -21.32 2.45
CA SER A 742 -29.05 -22.04 3.48
C SER A 742 -27.76 -22.64 2.92
N GLN A 743 -27.81 -23.24 1.72
CA GLN A 743 -26.62 -23.76 1.04
C GLN A 743 -25.60 -22.66 0.75
N CYS A 744 -26.05 -21.49 0.29
CA CYS A 744 -25.20 -20.33 0.04
C CYS A 744 -24.48 -19.87 1.31
N VAL A 745 -25.23 -19.69 2.39
CA VAL A 745 -24.68 -19.28 3.68
C VAL A 745 -23.67 -20.31 4.19
N ASN A 746 -24.03 -21.60 4.16
CA ASN A 746 -23.13 -22.68 4.57
C ASN A 746 -21.81 -22.66 3.81
N LYS A 747 -21.85 -22.47 2.49
CA LYS A 747 -20.64 -22.37 1.65
C LYS A 747 -19.77 -21.17 2.04
N LEU A 748 -20.38 -20.01 2.33
CA LEU A 748 -19.69 -18.82 2.81
C LEU A 748 -19.08 -19.01 4.21
N LEU A 749 -19.79 -19.68 5.12
CA LEU A 749 -19.32 -19.98 6.47
C LEU A 749 -18.13 -20.96 6.49
N ASP A 750 -18.05 -21.89 5.53
CA ASP A 750 -16.93 -22.83 5.37
C ASP A 750 -15.72 -22.21 4.65
N HIS A 751 -15.92 -21.06 4.00
CA HIS A 751 -14.93 -20.44 3.13
C HIS A 751 -13.63 -20.11 3.89
N LYS A 752 -12.46 -20.36 3.27
CA LYS A 752 -11.15 -20.15 3.94
C LYS A 752 -10.82 -18.68 4.22
N ASN A 753 -11.26 -17.77 3.35
CA ASN A 753 -11.13 -16.32 3.52
C ASN A 753 -12.14 -15.77 4.54
N MET A 754 -11.66 -14.97 5.49
CA MET A 754 -12.49 -14.35 6.54
C MET A 754 -13.58 -13.41 6.03
N VAL A 755 -13.38 -12.78 4.86
CA VAL A 755 -14.35 -11.82 4.29
C VAL A 755 -15.64 -12.54 3.90
N ALA A 756 -15.51 -13.71 3.26
CA ALA A 756 -16.64 -14.57 2.88
C ALA A 756 -17.39 -15.07 4.13
N ARG A 757 -16.67 -15.57 5.15
CA ARG A 757 -17.30 -15.99 6.42
C ARG A 757 -18.05 -14.84 7.11
N GLY A 758 -17.47 -13.63 7.08
CA GLY A 758 -18.12 -12.43 7.57
C GLY A 758 -19.40 -12.09 6.78
N ALA A 759 -19.37 -12.23 5.46
CA ALA A 759 -20.56 -12.05 4.62
C ALA A 759 -21.64 -13.10 4.92
N GLY A 760 -21.27 -14.37 5.08
CA GLY A 760 -22.18 -15.43 5.51
C GLY A 760 -22.88 -15.10 6.83
N MET A 761 -22.12 -14.66 7.84
CA MET A 761 -22.68 -14.21 9.13
C MET A 761 -23.59 -12.98 9.00
N ALA A 762 -23.25 -12.04 8.12
CA ALA A 762 -24.07 -10.86 7.88
C ALA A 762 -25.42 -11.20 7.20
N LEU A 763 -25.44 -12.17 6.28
CA LEU A 763 -26.67 -12.66 5.65
C LEU A 763 -27.64 -13.28 6.65
N ILE A 764 -27.10 -13.96 7.67
CA ILE A 764 -27.92 -14.57 8.73
C ILE A 764 -28.09 -13.70 9.98
N LYS A 765 -27.77 -12.41 9.88
CA LYS A 765 -27.82 -11.52 11.04
C LYS A 765 -29.18 -11.55 11.71
N ASN A 766 -30.28 -11.61 10.96
CA ASN A 766 -31.65 -11.63 11.48
C ASN A 766 -32.32 -13.01 11.41
N ILE A 767 -31.54 -14.10 11.34
CA ILE A 767 -32.09 -15.46 11.26
C ILE A 767 -33.19 -15.70 12.32
N PRO A 768 -34.38 -16.17 11.95
CA PRO A 768 -35.43 -16.48 12.91
C PRO A 768 -35.14 -17.80 13.64
N MET A 769 -35.78 -18.01 14.78
CA MET A 769 -35.56 -19.22 15.60
C MET A 769 -35.86 -20.52 14.84
N GLU A 770 -36.81 -20.50 13.91
CA GLU A 770 -37.17 -21.65 13.07
C GLU A 770 -36.06 -22.10 12.12
N ASP A 771 -35.22 -21.17 11.67
CA ASP A 771 -34.15 -21.45 10.70
C ASP A 771 -32.78 -21.57 11.39
N LEU A 772 -32.63 -21.07 12.64
CA LEU A 772 -31.41 -21.18 13.44
C LEU A 772 -30.81 -22.60 13.52
N PRO A 773 -31.60 -23.68 13.65
CA PRO A 773 -31.07 -25.05 13.71
C PRO A 773 -30.25 -25.45 12.49
N ARG A 774 -30.50 -24.84 11.32
CA ARG A 774 -29.76 -25.12 10.09
C ARG A 774 -28.29 -24.67 10.18
N MET A 775 -27.97 -23.70 11.02
CA MET A 775 -26.68 -23.00 11.04
C MET A 775 -26.00 -22.95 12.41
N VAL A 776 -26.71 -23.28 13.50
CA VAL A 776 -26.21 -23.05 14.88
C VAL A 776 -24.86 -23.71 15.15
N ASP A 777 -24.64 -24.94 14.68
CA ASP A 777 -23.37 -25.64 14.84
C ASP A 777 -22.23 -24.90 14.12
N LYS A 778 -22.48 -24.37 12.91
CA LYS A 778 -21.49 -23.58 12.17
C LYS A 778 -21.20 -22.24 12.82
N ILE A 779 -22.22 -21.59 13.38
CA ILE A 779 -22.06 -20.33 14.13
C ILE A 779 -21.11 -20.57 15.31
N VAL A 780 -21.38 -21.60 16.11
CA VAL A 780 -20.53 -21.99 17.23
C VAL A 780 -19.12 -22.34 16.77
N TYR A 781 -18.97 -23.18 15.74
CA TYR A 781 -17.68 -23.58 15.17
C TYR A 781 -16.80 -22.37 14.79
N ILE A 782 -17.39 -21.37 14.13
CA ILE A 782 -16.67 -20.14 13.74
C ILE A 782 -16.30 -19.31 14.96
N ILE A 783 -17.18 -19.20 15.97
CA ILE A 783 -16.90 -18.48 17.21
C ILE A 783 -15.76 -19.15 17.98
N GLU A 784 -15.68 -20.48 18.00
CA GLU A 784 -14.59 -21.21 18.65
C GLU A 784 -13.26 -21.04 17.90
N ASP A 785 -13.30 -20.89 16.57
CA ASP A 785 -12.13 -20.65 15.72
C ASP A 785 -11.02 -21.67 15.99
N LYS A 786 -11.35 -22.96 15.93
CA LYS A 786 -10.40 -24.08 16.12
C LYS A 786 -9.73 -24.50 14.81
N ASP A 787 -10.35 -24.23 13.66
CA ASP A 787 -9.77 -24.49 12.35
C ASP A 787 -8.49 -23.66 12.11
N ARG A 788 -7.38 -24.32 11.78
CA ARG A 788 -6.10 -23.67 11.46
C ARG A 788 -5.77 -23.71 9.97
N SER A 789 -6.65 -24.26 9.13
CA SER A 789 -6.54 -24.21 7.67
C SER A 789 -6.98 -22.85 7.09
N TYR A 790 -7.59 -21.98 7.89
CA TYR A 790 -8.02 -20.64 7.48
C TYR A 790 -6.84 -19.68 7.24
N ILE A 791 -6.91 -18.91 6.15
CA ILE A 791 -5.87 -17.99 5.71
C ILE A 791 -5.86 -16.65 6.48
N ALA A 792 -6.87 -16.41 7.33
CA ALA A 792 -6.95 -15.23 8.18
C ALA A 792 -7.87 -15.44 9.40
N TYR A 793 -7.66 -14.65 10.45
CA TYR A 793 -8.54 -14.53 11.61
C TYR A 793 -9.81 -13.75 11.25
N ALA A 794 -11.01 -14.19 11.66
CA ALA A 794 -12.29 -13.57 11.28
C ALA A 794 -12.96 -12.76 12.42
N PRO A 795 -12.53 -11.51 12.71
CA PRO A 795 -13.04 -10.74 13.86
C PRO A 795 -14.54 -10.46 13.79
N ASN A 796 -15.02 -10.10 12.59
CA ASN A 796 -16.38 -9.64 12.36
C ASN A 796 -17.33 -10.83 12.44
N GLY A 797 -17.14 -11.88 11.62
CA GLY A 797 -18.00 -13.08 11.68
C GLY A 797 -18.18 -13.67 13.09
N ARG A 798 -17.13 -13.66 13.93
CA ARG A 798 -17.22 -14.12 15.33
C ARG A 798 -18.05 -13.19 16.21
N LYS A 799 -17.91 -11.87 16.06
CA LYS A 799 -18.75 -10.91 16.76
C LYS A 799 -20.21 -11.09 16.35
N GLU A 800 -20.47 -11.11 15.04
CA GLU A 800 -21.82 -11.29 14.49
C GLU A 800 -22.46 -12.60 14.99
N GLY A 801 -21.71 -13.70 15.02
CA GLY A 801 -22.17 -14.97 15.59
C GLY A 801 -22.56 -14.86 17.07
N LEU A 802 -21.73 -14.23 17.90
CA LEU A 802 -22.07 -13.98 19.31
C LEU A 802 -23.34 -13.13 19.46
N ASP A 803 -23.49 -12.09 18.64
CA ASP A 803 -24.68 -11.23 18.64
C ASP A 803 -25.94 -12.03 18.22
N ILE A 804 -25.84 -12.96 17.27
CA ILE A 804 -26.94 -13.86 16.85
C ILE A 804 -27.35 -14.79 17.99
N LEU A 805 -26.39 -15.48 18.61
CA LEU A 805 -26.66 -16.40 19.73
C LEU A 805 -27.29 -15.67 20.92
N ASN A 806 -26.81 -14.46 21.25
CA ASN A 806 -27.37 -13.66 22.33
C ASN A 806 -28.81 -13.22 22.06
N ARG A 807 -29.14 -12.85 20.81
CA ARG A 807 -30.51 -12.47 20.45
C ARG A 807 -31.52 -13.59 20.66
N HIS A 808 -31.08 -14.83 20.41
CA HIS A 808 -31.90 -16.04 20.53
C HIS A 808 -31.84 -16.70 21.90
N ASN A 809 -31.21 -16.05 22.89
CA ASN A 809 -31.03 -16.58 24.25
C ASN A 809 -30.29 -17.93 24.25
N VAL A 810 -29.35 -18.16 23.33
CA VAL A 810 -28.60 -19.42 23.29
C VAL A 810 -27.59 -19.43 24.44
N LYS A 811 -27.70 -20.40 25.34
CA LYS A 811 -26.99 -20.45 26.63
C LYS A 811 -25.47 -20.34 26.48
N GLU A 812 -24.92 -21.04 25.49
CA GLU A 812 -23.49 -21.15 25.21
C GLU A 812 -22.83 -19.81 24.85
N VAL A 813 -23.62 -18.79 24.50
CA VAL A 813 -23.10 -17.45 24.18
C VAL A 813 -22.30 -16.84 25.34
N ILE A 814 -22.65 -17.15 26.59
CA ILE A 814 -21.96 -16.63 27.78
C ILE A 814 -20.53 -17.16 27.79
N ASP A 815 -20.37 -18.48 27.79
CA ASP A 815 -19.06 -19.15 27.78
C ASP A 815 -18.24 -18.77 26.54
N LEU A 816 -18.87 -18.76 25.36
CA LEU A 816 -18.21 -18.35 24.12
C LEU A 816 -17.75 -16.88 24.17
N THR A 817 -18.49 -15.99 24.83
CA THR A 817 -18.06 -14.60 25.01
C THR A 817 -16.85 -14.53 25.93
N VAL A 818 -16.87 -15.25 27.06
CA VAL A 818 -15.77 -15.27 28.05
C VAL A 818 -14.50 -15.88 27.46
N ASN A 819 -14.62 -17.04 26.81
CA ASN A 819 -13.50 -17.78 26.23
C ASN A 819 -12.77 -17.02 25.12
N THR A 820 -13.41 -16.02 24.51
CA THR A 820 -12.84 -15.26 23.40
C THR A 820 -12.26 -13.90 23.81
N ILE A 821 -12.22 -13.54 25.10
CA ILE A 821 -11.66 -12.27 25.58
C ILE A 821 -10.13 -12.21 25.36
N LYS A 822 -9.40 -13.15 25.97
CA LYS A 822 -7.92 -13.18 26.01
C LYS A 822 -7.28 -14.22 25.08
N GLU A 823 -7.98 -14.63 24.01
CA GLU A 823 -7.40 -15.58 23.05
C GLU A 823 -6.11 -15.04 22.39
N ARG A 824 -5.22 -15.97 22.02
CA ARG A 824 -3.89 -15.68 21.46
C ARG A 824 -3.90 -15.20 20.00
N THR A 825 -5.06 -15.20 19.35
CA THR A 825 -5.21 -14.94 17.91
C THR A 825 -5.97 -13.64 17.64
N GLY A 826 -5.63 -12.92 16.57
CA GLY A 826 -6.32 -11.67 16.21
C GLY A 826 -5.91 -10.44 17.04
N ARG A 827 -6.54 -9.29 16.75
CA ARG A 827 -6.23 -8.01 17.43
C ARG A 827 -6.96 -7.91 18.78
N ALA A 828 -6.21 -7.91 19.87
CA ALA A 828 -6.74 -7.90 21.23
C ALA A 828 -7.66 -6.71 21.54
N GLY A 829 -7.24 -5.47 21.26
CA GLY A 829 -7.98 -4.26 21.66
C GLY A 829 -9.43 -4.20 21.16
N PRO A 830 -9.69 -4.24 19.84
CA PRO A 830 -11.05 -4.25 19.30
C PRO A 830 -11.90 -5.45 19.77
N ARG A 831 -11.27 -6.62 19.88
CA ARG A 831 -11.92 -7.84 20.36
C ARG A 831 -12.41 -7.67 21.79
N VAL A 832 -11.53 -7.30 22.73
CA VAL A 832 -11.88 -7.10 24.14
C VAL A 832 -13.02 -6.09 24.28
N ARG A 833 -12.94 -4.94 23.60
CA ARG A 833 -14.02 -3.93 23.64
C ARG A 833 -15.37 -4.47 23.19
N SER A 834 -15.39 -5.26 22.11
CA SER A 834 -16.63 -5.86 21.62
C SER A 834 -17.20 -6.90 22.59
N ARG A 835 -16.35 -7.65 23.30
CA ARG A 835 -16.76 -8.73 24.21
C ARG A 835 -17.25 -8.14 25.53
N VAL A 836 -16.52 -7.14 26.06
CA VAL A 836 -16.96 -6.31 27.19
C VAL A 836 -18.33 -5.68 26.92
N LYS A 837 -18.56 -5.13 25.72
CA LYS A 837 -19.86 -4.57 25.36
C LYS A 837 -20.98 -5.62 25.42
N LEU A 838 -20.72 -6.84 24.96
CA LEU A 838 -21.71 -7.93 24.98
C LEU A 838 -21.96 -8.46 26.40
N LEU A 839 -20.92 -8.58 27.22
CA LEU A 839 -21.03 -9.03 28.62
C LEU A 839 -21.96 -8.14 29.45
N LYS A 840 -21.99 -6.83 29.19
CA LYS A 840 -22.91 -5.88 29.83
C LYS A 840 -24.39 -6.13 29.51
N THR A 841 -24.71 -7.06 28.60
CA THR A 841 -26.09 -7.43 28.26
C THR A 841 -26.59 -8.66 29.01
N PHE A 842 -25.72 -9.34 29.78
CA PHE A 842 -26.10 -10.51 30.57
C PHE A 842 -26.51 -10.11 31.99
N GLY A 843 -27.45 -10.86 32.56
CA GLY A 843 -27.96 -10.69 33.92
C GLY A 843 -27.64 -11.89 34.81
N ALA A 844 -28.60 -12.27 35.67
CA ALA A 844 -28.40 -13.30 36.69
C ALA A 844 -27.95 -14.66 36.11
N GLU A 845 -28.28 -14.96 34.85
CA GLU A 845 -27.85 -16.17 34.16
C GLU A 845 -26.32 -16.29 34.01
N ALA A 846 -25.56 -15.20 34.11
CA ALA A 846 -24.10 -15.18 33.98
C ALA A 846 -23.35 -15.18 35.33
N LYS A 847 -24.03 -15.34 36.47
CA LYS A 847 -23.38 -15.35 37.81
C LYS A 847 -22.24 -16.37 37.93
N TYR A 848 -22.37 -17.51 37.27
CA TYR A 848 -21.38 -18.58 37.32
C TYR A 848 -20.03 -18.23 36.65
N VAL A 849 -19.97 -17.24 35.75
CA VAL A 849 -18.72 -16.82 35.10
C VAL A 849 -18.02 -15.66 35.80
N ILE A 850 -18.58 -15.10 36.88
CA ILE A 850 -17.98 -13.99 37.64
C ILE A 850 -16.49 -14.25 38.02
N PRO A 851 -16.12 -15.45 38.54
CA PRO A 851 -14.71 -15.73 38.86
C PRO A 851 -13.78 -15.59 37.65
N GLN A 852 -14.20 -16.10 36.48
CA GLN A 852 -13.44 -16.00 35.24
C GLN A 852 -13.36 -14.56 34.74
N LEU A 853 -14.44 -13.77 34.87
CA LEU A 853 -14.43 -12.36 34.48
C LEU A 853 -13.44 -11.55 35.31
N ARG A 854 -13.37 -11.78 36.63
CA ARG A 854 -12.36 -11.13 37.50
C ARG A 854 -10.94 -11.48 37.06
N GLU A 855 -10.66 -12.74 36.75
CA GLU A 855 -9.35 -13.19 36.25
C GLU A 855 -9.00 -12.54 34.89
N LEU A 856 -9.96 -12.52 33.97
CA LEU A 856 -9.70 -12.09 32.59
C LEU A 856 -9.64 -10.56 32.45
N LEU A 857 -10.47 -9.81 33.17
CA LEU A 857 -10.63 -8.37 32.95
C LEU A 857 -10.11 -7.51 34.11
N GLY A 858 -9.81 -8.09 35.28
CA GLY A 858 -9.40 -7.32 36.46
C GLY A 858 -10.44 -6.25 36.80
N LYS A 859 -9.99 -5.01 37.03
CA LYS A 859 -10.88 -3.85 37.31
C LYS A 859 -11.92 -3.57 36.21
N GLN A 860 -11.68 -3.98 34.97
CA GLN A 860 -12.69 -3.80 33.90
C GLN A 860 -13.90 -4.74 34.08
N ALA A 861 -13.82 -5.74 34.98
CA ALA A 861 -14.92 -6.63 35.29
C ALA A 861 -15.96 -6.00 36.23
N ASP A 862 -15.57 -5.03 37.06
CA ASP A 862 -16.39 -4.57 38.18
C ASP A 862 -17.77 -4.07 37.73
N GLU A 863 -17.83 -3.20 36.72
CA GLU A 863 -19.08 -2.71 36.13
C GLU A 863 -19.95 -3.85 35.56
N ILE A 864 -19.33 -4.88 34.97
CA ILE A 864 -20.07 -6.04 34.41
C ILE A 864 -20.65 -6.88 35.55
N ILE A 865 -19.88 -7.07 36.61
CA ILE A 865 -20.27 -7.86 37.77
C ILE A 865 -21.42 -7.17 38.52
N GLU A 866 -21.36 -5.85 38.71
CA GLU A 866 -22.45 -5.07 39.30
C GLU A 866 -23.76 -5.27 38.51
N ILE A 867 -23.72 -5.25 37.17
CA ILE A 867 -24.89 -5.52 36.32
C ILE A 867 -25.43 -6.94 36.53
N ILE A 868 -24.55 -7.95 36.59
CA ILE A 868 -24.93 -9.37 36.77
C ILE A 868 -25.50 -9.62 38.18
N GLU A 869 -24.92 -9.01 39.21
CA GLU A 869 -25.32 -9.17 40.62
C GLU A 869 -26.63 -8.43 40.92
N ALA A 870 -26.83 -7.24 40.34
CA ALA A 870 -28.08 -6.47 40.46
C ALA A 870 -29.28 -7.14 39.75
N SER A 871 -29.03 -8.10 38.87
CA SER A 871 -30.07 -8.88 38.22
C SER A 871 -30.54 -10.03 39.13
N GLU A 872 -31.82 -10.02 39.49
CA GLU A 872 -32.43 -11.05 40.35
C GLU A 872 -32.97 -12.25 39.54
N THR A 873 -33.57 -11.99 38.38
CA THR A 873 -34.23 -13.03 37.56
C THR A 873 -33.37 -13.42 36.36
N PRO A 874 -32.97 -14.69 36.21
CA PRO A 874 -32.19 -15.13 35.05
C PRO A 874 -33.04 -15.11 33.78
N ARG A 875 -32.45 -14.66 32.67
CA ARG A 875 -33.08 -14.78 31.35
C ARG A 875 -33.31 -16.26 31.03
N LYS A 876 -34.48 -16.60 30.47
CA LYS A 876 -34.74 -17.96 29.96
C LYS A 876 -33.83 -18.21 28.75
N MET A 877 -32.88 -19.11 28.91
CA MET A 877 -31.93 -19.52 27.87
C MET A 877 -32.29 -20.91 27.31
N ILE A 878 -31.89 -21.16 26.08
CA ILE A 878 -31.99 -22.47 25.41
C ILE A 878 -30.60 -22.94 25.01
N SER A 879 -30.29 -24.22 25.15
CA SER A 879 -29.01 -24.78 24.70
C SER A 879 -28.97 -24.96 23.19
N VAL A 880 -27.76 -25.06 22.63
CA VAL A 880 -27.56 -25.43 21.21
C VAL A 880 -28.24 -26.75 20.88
N GLU A 881 -28.21 -27.73 21.78
CA GLU A 881 -28.88 -29.02 21.60
C GLU A 881 -30.41 -28.92 21.61
N GLU A 882 -30.98 -28.01 22.41
CA GLU A 882 -32.43 -27.73 22.38
C GLU A 882 -32.83 -27.01 21.09
N VAL A 883 -32.02 -26.07 20.61
CA VAL A 883 -32.22 -25.42 19.29
C VAL A 883 -32.27 -26.49 18.20
N LYS A 884 -31.32 -27.43 18.19
CA LYS A 884 -31.27 -28.53 17.21
C LYS A 884 -32.47 -29.45 17.29
N LYS A 885 -32.89 -29.84 18.51
CA LYS A 885 -34.05 -30.71 18.73
C LYS A 885 -35.38 -30.05 18.34
N ALA A 886 -35.49 -28.74 18.42
CA ALA A 886 -36.69 -28.02 17.99
C ALA A 886 -36.96 -28.17 16.48
N ALA A 887 -35.94 -28.45 15.67
CA ALA A 887 -36.09 -28.75 14.24
C ALA A 887 -36.58 -30.18 13.96
N ALA A 888 -36.27 -31.15 14.82
CA ALA A 888 -36.65 -32.56 14.64
C ALA A 888 -38.12 -32.87 15.01
N LYS A 889 -38.84 -31.88 15.55
CA LYS A 889 -40.26 -31.98 15.95
C LYS A 889 -41.22 -31.30 14.97
N LYS A 890 -40.70 -30.67 13.91
CA LYS A 890 -41.45 -30.10 12.78
C LYS A 890 -41.07 -30.86 11.53
#